data_AF-A0A409W6U5-F1
#
_entry.id   AF-A0A409W6U5-F1
#
_cell.length_a   1.000
_cell.length_b   1.000
_cell.length_c   1.000
_cell.angle_alpha   90.00
_cell.angle_beta   90.00
_cell.angle_gamma   90.00
#
_symmetry.space_group_name_H-M   'P 1'
#
loop_
_entity.id
_entity.type
_entity.pdbx_description
1 polymer ?
#
loop_
_entity_poly.entity_id
_entity_poly.type
_entity_poly.pdbx_seq_one_letter_code
_entity_poly.pdbx_strand_id
1 'polypeptide(L)'
;MNEHYDTIKAGEELDSIASNRISKDKDIMADEYVQNAKMMDYLIVQQKHPIVWKLAYANNPEEEVLLRLPGILCQKELPPVTIPLDTLTRKHTKKYLRQQVQITGLGGIQFDHAINKIREIYLKFADKLDEKLLHPWRPDSFNSFPAINAATRYFTPTRMAASSTSVAFASYVDPDGRLKQAMGSEFIHTMENRVEYYEMIHGLNDGVSYRAVDPVTFKVGDIVEAILAFSVVPVTPQDIRNGSKKMIISLRSLALLDNTQRMNAALVEMQTQASISFIQPLAPSANKRRRVRFNQDATDEEDSIMGLKRLHLADSERSSPRKQEVPVDVQGEGNPRKPVAVSELFGVSLLTIAETKQWNEAEAISQMHFLDQVDKAPLSTLLALNDAGYIDREKIAETLHTRLHELTAKPFCLKADVIFLFLHRFGAKLSGSVLIRLIHPDDKFEPDDLDFYIEAAVENEAIDFLIKHGYIWSKPQFDINRSTSSQSQTNYSYPHSSSYTRLYRLCLPQSHGGKSINLIVSKGKSILPILCFHSTQVMNYLSHHGLVILYPDTTLNHIGISNTPGNISDMAPLAQAGIRKYEQRGWTFKYSRQLAPHKCSLHPYCAQFLRSIHDHAVLHVPTLYYALQDETIVQEARMKDAMLGNWRLAGGKNCLKTSSASNHGYAYVDGEKVDATGGKTK
;
A
#
# COMPACT_ATOMS: atom_id res chain seq x y z
N MET A 1 -8.66 0.82 -9.24
CA MET A 1 -9.61 1.16 -8.16
C MET A 1 -9.38 2.63 -7.83
N ASN A 2 -10.44 3.41 -7.58
CA ASN A 2 -10.28 4.83 -7.25
C ASN A 2 -9.83 5.00 -5.79
N GLU A 3 -9.53 6.23 -5.39
CA GLU A 3 -9.07 6.56 -4.02
C GLU A 3 -10.12 6.33 -2.93
N HIS A 4 -11.40 6.26 -3.32
CA HIS A 4 -12.53 6.03 -2.41
C HIS A 4 -12.85 4.54 -2.21
N TYR A 5 -12.14 3.65 -2.91
CA TYR A 5 -12.33 2.21 -2.78
C TYR A 5 -11.64 1.71 -1.51
N ASP A 6 -12.44 1.22 -0.56
CA ASP A 6 -11.96 0.64 0.69
C ASP A 6 -11.37 -0.75 0.42
N THR A 7 -10.06 -0.78 0.15
CA THR A 7 -9.31 -2.00 -0.17
C THR A 7 -9.32 -3.02 0.97
N ILE A 8 -9.46 -2.54 2.21
CA ILE A 8 -9.33 -3.35 3.42
C ILE A 8 -10.64 -4.05 3.70
N LYS A 9 -11.73 -3.29 3.70
CA LYS A 9 -13.07 -3.84 3.84
C LYS A 9 -13.38 -4.79 2.70
N ALA A 10 -12.93 -4.49 1.48
CA ALA A 10 -13.06 -5.41 0.36
C ALA A 10 -12.28 -6.72 0.57
N GLY A 11 -11.06 -6.66 1.13
CA GLY A 11 -10.29 -7.85 1.49
C GLY A 11 -10.95 -8.69 2.58
N GLU A 12 -11.49 -8.05 3.63
CA GLU A 12 -12.23 -8.73 4.71
C GLU A 12 -13.52 -9.38 4.21
N GLU A 13 -14.25 -8.68 3.33
CA GLU A 13 -15.47 -9.18 2.70
C GLU A 13 -15.16 -10.35 1.75
N LEU A 14 -14.08 -10.28 0.97
CA LEU A 14 -13.58 -11.39 0.17
C LEU A 14 -13.29 -12.62 1.05
N ASP A 15 -12.56 -12.45 2.15
CA ASP A 15 -12.22 -13.55 3.07
C ASP A 15 -13.47 -14.15 3.70
N SER A 16 -14.45 -13.31 4.05
CA SER A 16 -15.75 -13.77 4.58
C SER A 16 -16.51 -14.59 3.53
N ILE A 17 -16.63 -14.07 2.30
CA ILE A 17 -17.29 -14.75 1.19
C ILE A 17 -16.60 -16.09 0.90
N ALA A 18 -15.27 -16.08 0.75
CA ALA A 18 -14.49 -17.29 0.49
C ALA A 18 -14.68 -18.33 1.61
N SER A 19 -14.56 -17.92 2.88
CA SER A 19 -14.69 -18.83 4.03
C SER A 19 -16.11 -19.40 4.16
N ASN A 20 -17.13 -18.57 3.96
CA ASN A 20 -18.52 -19.00 3.99
C ASN A 20 -18.83 -19.99 2.88
N ARG A 21 -18.29 -19.78 1.68
CA ARG A 21 -18.54 -20.68 0.55
C ARG A 21 -17.82 -22.02 0.72
N ILE A 22 -16.56 -22.01 1.14
CA ILE A 22 -15.81 -23.24 1.46
C ILE A 22 -16.50 -24.05 2.57
N SER A 23 -17.07 -23.38 3.56
CA SER A 23 -17.76 -24.05 4.68
C SER A 23 -19.19 -24.48 4.38
N LYS A 24 -19.88 -23.87 3.40
CA LYS A 24 -21.24 -24.26 2.96
C LYS A 24 -21.21 -25.33 1.86
N ASP A 25 -20.19 -25.38 1.01
CA ASP A 25 -20.04 -26.33 -0.11
C ASP A 25 -19.58 -27.75 0.32
N LYS A 26 -19.79 -28.10 1.60
CA LYS A 26 -19.10 -29.18 2.34
C LYS A 26 -19.15 -30.59 1.76
N ASP A 27 -20.04 -30.90 0.83
CA ASP A 27 -20.23 -32.28 0.36
C ASP A 27 -20.01 -32.53 -1.14
N ILE A 28 -19.85 -31.51 -2.00
CA ILE A 28 -19.73 -31.76 -3.46
C ILE A 28 -18.67 -30.90 -4.18
N MET A 29 -18.44 -29.63 -3.80
CA MET A 29 -17.64 -28.69 -4.60
C MET A 29 -16.49 -28.03 -3.82
N ALA A 30 -16.33 -28.32 -2.52
CA ALA A 30 -15.29 -27.71 -1.68
C ALA A 30 -13.86 -28.02 -2.17
N ASP A 31 -13.65 -29.19 -2.78
CA ASP A 31 -12.37 -29.61 -3.37
C ASP A 31 -12.04 -28.88 -4.68
N GLU A 32 -13.01 -28.20 -5.29
CA GLU A 32 -12.81 -27.40 -6.51
C GLU A 32 -12.21 -26.01 -6.20
N TYR A 33 -12.13 -25.58 -4.94
CA TYR A 33 -11.44 -24.32 -4.61
C TYR A 33 -9.94 -24.48 -4.68
N VAL A 34 -9.25 -23.48 -5.24
CA VAL A 34 -7.79 -23.52 -5.39
C VAL A 34 -7.09 -23.86 -4.08
N GLN A 35 -7.44 -23.26 -2.94
CA GLN A 35 -6.75 -23.57 -1.67
C GLN A 35 -6.93 -25.02 -1.17
N ASN A 36 -8.00 -25.70 -1.58
CA ASN A 36 -8.33 -27.06 -1.15
C ASN A 36 -7.89 -28.13 -2.15
N ALA A 37 -7.29 -27.70 -3.26
CA ALA A 37 -6.91 -28.58 -4.36
C ALA A 37 -6.01 -29.73 -3.87
N LYS A 38 -6.45 -30.98 -4.07
CA LYS A 38 -5.78 -32.19 -3.61
C LYS A 38 -4.78 -32.67 -4.67
N MET A 39 -3.52 -32.26 -4.51
CA MET A 39 -2.47 -32.53 -5.50
C MET A 39 -2.28 -34.01 -5.88
N MET A 40 -2.64 -34.95 -4.99
CA MET A 40 -2.58 -36.39 -5.24
C MET A 40 -3.64 -36.89 -6.24
N ASP A 41 -4.76 -36.17 -6.36
CA ASP A 41 -5.88 -36.54 -7.24
C ASP A 41 -5.67 -36.05 -8.68
N TYR A 42 -4.53 -35.38 -8.95
CA TYR A 42 -4.23 -34.81 -10.25
C TYR A 42 -3.02 -35.48 -10.90
N LEU A 43 -3.01 -35.48 -12.22
CA LEU A 43 -1.87 -35.87 -13.03
C LEU A 43 -1.62 -34.85 -14.15
N ILE A 44 -0.50 -35.00 -14.85
CA ILE A 44 -0.13 -34.13 -15.96
C ILE A 44 -0.22 -34.92 -17.25
N VAL A 45 -1.10 -34.48 -18.15
CA VAL A 45 -1.29 -35.07 -19.48
C VAL A 45 -0.63 -34.21 -20.53
N GLN A 46 0.18 -34.85 -21.38
CA GLN A 46 0.76 -34.19 -22.54
C GLN A 46 -0.14 -34.35 -23.76
N GLN A 47 -0.65 -33.24 -24.27
CA GLN A 47 -1.20 -33.14 -25.62
C GLN A 47 -0.04 -32.88 -26.59
N LYS A 48 0.04 -33.63 -27.69
CA LYS A 48 1.13 -33.51 -28.67
C LYS A 48 0.87 -32.45 -29.75
N HIS A 49 -0.40 -32.20 -30.06
CA HIS A 49 -0.82 -31.27 -31.10
C HIS A 49 -1.97 -30.38 -30.59
N PRO A 50 -1.71 -29.12 -30.20
CA PRO A 50 -0.37 -28.54 -30.00
C PRO A 50 0.31 -29.12 -28.76
N ILE A 51 1.62 -28.91 -28.63
CA ILE A 51 2.38 -29.37 -27.46
C ILE A 51 1.94 -28.56 -26.24
N VAL A 52 1.20 -29.19 -25.33
CA VAL A 52 0.68 -28.61 -24.09
C VAL A 52 0.68 -29.68 -23.01
N TRP A 53 1.08 -29.32 -21.78
CA TRP A 53 0.91 -30.17 -20.60
C TRP A 53 -0.21 -29.59 -19.75
N LYS A 54 -1.29 -30.35 -19.56
CA LYS A 54 -2.47 -29.90 -18.80
C LYS A 54 -2.54 -30.62 -17.47
N LEU A 55 -3.05 -29.93 -16.46
CA LEU A 55 -3.47 -30.56 -15.21
C LEU A 55 -4.82 -31.26 -15.44
N ALA A 56 -4.87 -32.57 -15.24
CA ALA A 56 -6.06 -33.39 -15.43
C ALA A 56 -6.34 -34.26 -14.19
N TYR A 57 -7.58 -34.70 -14.04
CA TYR A 57 -7.93 -35.58 -12.94
C TYR A 57 -7.29 -36.97 -13.12
N ALA A 58 -6.78 -37.55 -12.03
CA ALA A 58 -6.11 -38.85 -12.07
C ALA A 58 -7.08 -39.99 -12.41
N ASN A 59 -8.34 -39.88 -11.95
CA ASN A 59 -9.41 -40.83 -12.26
C ASN A 59 -10.03 -40.63 -13.64
N ASN A 60 -9.89 -39.43 -14.24
CA ASN A 60 -10.37 -39.10 -15.57
C ASN A 60 -9.36 -38.22 -16.33
N PRO A 61 -8.32 -38.80 -16.95
CA PRO A 61 -7.25 -38.05 -17.61
C PRO A 61 -7.70 -37.22 -18.83
N GLU A 62 -8.92 -37.43 -19.34
CA GLU A 62 -9.49 -36.64 -20.42
C GLU A 62 -10.11 -35.32 -19.93
N GLU A 63 -10.33 -35.20 -18.62
CA GLU A 63 -10.97 -34.05 -18.00
C GLU A 63 -9.95 -33.10 -17.37
N GLU A 64 -9.96 -31.86 -17.83
CA GLU A 64 -9.12 -30.78 -17.30
C GLU A 64 -9.56 -30.39 -15.88
N VAL A 65 -8.60 -30.20 -14.98
CA VAL A 65 -8.89 -29.73 -13.62
C VAL A 65 -9.27 -28.26 -13.67
N LEU A 66 -10.48 -27.96 -13.20
CA LEU A 66 -11.02 -26.61 -13.09
C LEU A 66 -11.09 -26.20 -11.62
N LEU A 67 -10.37 -25.14 -11.26
CA LEU A 67 -10.32 -24.67 -9.87
C LEU A 67 -10.91 -23.27 -9.73
N ARG A 68 -11.70 -23.07 -8.68
CA ARG A 68 -12.37 -21.82 -8.33
C ARG A 68 -11.47 -20.96 -7.45
N LEU A 69 -11.38 -19.68 -7.78
CA LEU A 69 -10.64 -18.68 -7.01
C LEU A 69 -11.48 -17.41 -6.85
N PRO A 70 -12.07 -17.19 -5.67
CA PRO A 70 -12.59 -15.89 -5.28
C PRO A 70 -11.46 -14.86 -5.24
N GLY A 71 -11.70 -13.66 -5.75
CA GLY A 71 -10.75 -12.55 -5.71
C GLY A 71 -11.39 -11.23 -6.12
N ILE A 72 -10.66 -10.12 -5.94
CA ILE A 72 -11.14 -8.79 -6.31
C ILE A 72 -10.57 -8.41 -7.67
N LEU A 73 -11.43 -8.04 -8.62
CA LEU A 73 -11.06 -7.68 -9.98
C LEU A 73 -10.31 -6.35 -10.00
N CYS A 74 -9.00 -6.37 -10.27
CA CYS A 74 -8.17 -5.16 -10.27
C CYS A 74 -7.82 -4.64 -11.67
N GLN A 75 -7.74 -5.52 -12.67
CA GLN A 75 -7.63 -5.16 -14.09
C GLN A 75 -8.46 -6.10 -14.96
N LYS A 76 -8.91 -5.63 -16.13
CA LYS A 76 -9.71 -6.45 -17.04
C LYS A 76 -9.58 -6.01 -18.51
N GLU A 77 -9.56 -6.99 -19.40
CA GLU A 77 -9.80 -6.86 -20.84
C GLU A 77 -10.85 -7.91 -21.20
N LEU A 78 -12.12 -7.50 -21.16
CA LEU A 78 -13.28 -8.35 -21.40
C LEU A 78 -14.06 -7.87 -22.63
N PRO A 79 -14.87 -8.74 -23.26
CA PRO A 79 -15.71 -8.32 -24.39
C PRO A 79 -16.76 -7.24 -23.99
N PRO A 80 -17.37 -6.56 -24.97
CA PRO A 80 -17.12 -6.65 -26.40
C PRO A 80 -15.81 -5.96 -26.81
N VAL A 81 -15.15 -6.49 -27.85
CA VAL A 81 -13.88 -5.92 -28.36
C VAL A 81 -14.15 -4.65 -29.17
N THR A 82 -13.67 -3.51 -28.67
CA THR A 82 -13.90 -2.18 -29.27
C THR A 82 -12.83 -1.75 -30.28
N ILE A 83 -11.78 -2.56 -30.48
CA ILE A 83 -10.70 -2.28 -31.43
C ILE A 83 -11.28 -2.14 -32.86
N PRO A 84 -10.83 -1.14 -33.66
CA PRO A 84 -11.21 -0.99 -35.06
C PRO A 84 -11.01 -2.27 -35.89
N LEU A 85 -11.95 -2.59 -36.78
CA LEU A 85 -12.00 -3.88 -37.49
C LEU A 85 -10.79 -4.07 -38.43
N ASP A 86 -10.32 -3.01 -39.07
CA ASP A 86 -9.10 -2.97 -39.87
C ASP A 86 -7.87 -3.38 -39.05
N THR A 87 -7.85 -3.05 -37.76
CA THR A 87 -6.78 -3.43 -36.83
C THR A 87 -7.00 -4.85 -36.31
N LEU A 88 -8.25 -5.24 -36.06
CA LEU A 88 -8.63 -6.57 -35.57
C LEU A 88 -8.35 -7.68 -36.59
N THR A 89 -8.47 -7.38 -37.88
CA THR A 89 -8.21 -8.32 -38.98
C THR A 89 -6.72 -8.58 -39.24
N ARG A 90 -5.82 -7.73 -38.70
CA ARG A 90 -4.36 -7.91 -38.84
C ARG A 90 -3.91 -9.20 -38.16
N LYS A 91 -3.11 -10.01 -38.87
CA LYS A 91 -2.65 -11.32 -38.41
C LYS A 91 -1.94 -11.30 -37.05
N HIS A 92 -1.12 -10.27 -36.79
CA HIS A 92 -0.45 -10.10 -35.50
C HIS A 92 -1.45 -9.89 -34.36
N THR A 93 -2.42 -8.98 -34.55
CA THR A 93 -3.47 -8.69 -33.55
C THR A 93 -4.27 -9.96 -33.20
N LYS A 94 -4.75 -10.70 -34.20
CA LYS A 94 -5.54 -11.94 -34.00
C LYS A 94 -4.82 -12.98 -33.15
N LYS A 95 -3.50 -13.12 -33.34
CA LYS A 95 -2.68 -14.13 -32.64
C LYS A 95 -2.63 -13.89 -31.13
N TYR A 96 -2.67 -12.63 -30.69
CA TYR A 96 -2.53 -12.24 -29.29
C TYR A 96 -3.84 -11.75 -28.65
N LEU A 97 -4.93 -11.74 -29.40
CA LEU A 97 -6.24 -11.32 -28.90
C LEU A 97 -6.75 -12.30 -27.83
N ARG A 98 -7.03 -11.77 -26.64
CA ARG A 98 -7.40 -12.55 -25.45
C ARG A 98 -8.42 -11.81 -24.59
N GLN A 99 -9.14 -12.60 -23.80
CA GLN A 99 -9.97 -12.18 -22.68
C GLN A 99 -9.11 -12.38 -21.44
N GLN A 100 -8.88 -11.34 -20.64
CA GLN A 100 -8.03 -11.47 -19.47
C GLN A 100 -8.54 -10.65 -18.29
N VAL A 101 -8.26 -11.18 -17.10
CA VAL A 101 -8.51 -10.53 -15.82
C VAL A 101 -7.27 -10.63 -14.95
N GLN A 102 -7.07 -9.62 -14.12
CA GLN A 102 -6.19 -9.68 -12.98
C GLN A 102 -7.04 -9.60 -11.72
N ILE A 103 -6.87 -10.57 -10.83
CA ILE A 103 -7.56 -10.62 -9.53
C ILE A 103 -6.54 -10.61 -8.39
N THR A 104 -6.90 -9.98 -7.28
CA THR A 104 -6.05 -9.88 -6.07
C THR A 104 -6.86 -10.14 -4.80
N GLY A 105 -6.18 -10.55 -3.74
CA GLY A 105 -6.79 -10.75 -2.42
C GLY A 105 -6.86 -9.51 -1.54
N LEU A 106 -6.14 -8.42 -1.89
CA LEU A 106 -5.96 -7.24 -1.04
C LEU A 106 -5.58 -7.55 0.42
N GLY A 107 -4.77 -8.60 0.63
CA GLY A 107 -4.33 -9.06 1.96
C GLY A 107 -5.24 -10.10 2.62
N GLY A 108 -6.23 -10.64 1.89
CA GLY A 108 -7.08 -11.73 2.36
C GLY A 108 -6.33 -13.06 2.49
N ILE A 109 -6.51 -13.72 3.63
CA ILE A 109 -5.85 -14.97 4.03
C ILE A 109 -6.19 -16.11 3.06
N GLN A 110 -7.45 -16.21 2.64
CA GLN A 110 -7.89 -17.29 1.75
C GLN A 110 -7.25 -17.18 0.37
N PHE A 111 -7.05 -15.95 -0.11
CA PHE A 111 -6.35 -15.70 -1.37
C PHE A 111 -4.86 -16.06 -1.27
N ASP A 112 -4.20 -15.73 -0.16
CA ASP A 112 -2.80 -16.11 0.08
C ASP A 112 -2.61 -17.62 0.14
N HIS A 113 -3.54 -18.36 0.75
CA HIS A 113 -3.57 -19.82 0.70
C HIS A 113 -3.70 -20.34 -0.73
N ALA A 114 -4.55 -19.72 -1.55
CA ALA A 114 -4.67 -20.08 -2.95
C ALA A 114 -3.37 -19.81 -3.74
N ILE A 115 -2.68 -18.69 -3.50
CA ILE A 115 -1.36 -18.42 -4.09
C ILE A 115 -0.36 -19.53 -3.74
N ASN A 116 -0.30 -19.94 -2.47
CA ASN A 116 0.56 -21.05 -2.04
C ASN A 116 0.19 -22.36 -2.75
N LYS A 117 -1.10 -22.65 -2.92
CA LYS A 117 -1.51 -23.86 -3.63
C LYS A 117 -1.18 -23.82 -5.13
N ILE A 118 -1.23 -22.65 -5.76
CA ILE A 118 -0.76 -22.49 -7.15
C ILE A 118 0.75 -22.75 -7.26
N ARG A 119 1.55 -22.41 -6.24
CA ARG A 119 2.97 -22.81 -6.18
C ARG A 119 3.14 -24.32 -6.14
N GLU A 120 2.30 -25.03 -5.39
CA GLU A 120 2.30 -26.51 -5.39
C GLU A 120 1.93 -27.10 -6.76
N ILE A 121 0.93 -26.51 -7.45
CA ILE A 121 0.59 -26.89 -8.84
C ILE A 121 1.79 -26.69 -9.77
N TYR A 122 2.49 -25.56 -9.63
CA TYR A 122 3.71 -25.29 -10.39
C TYR A 122 4.80 -26.34 -10.11
N LEU A 123 5.05 -26.68 -8.85
CA LEU A 123 6.03 -27.71 -8.47
C LEU A 123 5.66 -29.07 -9.05
N LYS A 124 4.37 -29.42 -9.09
CA LYS A 124 3.91 -30.65 -9.74
C LYS A 124 4.25 -30.66 -11.24
N PHE A 125 4.13 -29.53 -11.94
CA PHE A 125 4.60 -29.41 -13.31
C PHE A 125 6.13 -29.52 -13.42
N ALA A 126 6.86 -28.90 -12.50
CA ALA A 126 8.32 -28.97 -12.43
C ALA A 126 8.82 -30.40 -12.20
N ASP A 127 8.14 -31.20 -11.38
CA ASP A 127 8.50 -32.61 -11.12
C ASP A 127 8.34 -33.50 -12.36
N LYS A 128 7.38 -33.17 -13.23
CA LYS A 128 7.11 -33.94 -14.46
C LYS A 128 7.97 -33.50 -15.63
N LEU A 129 8.38 -32.24 -15.64
CA LEU A 129 9.15 -31.61 -16.70
C LEU A 129 10.62 -31.47 -16.26
N ASP A 130 11.52 -31.12 -17.18
CA ASP A 130 12.86 -30.70 -16.74
C ASP A 130 12.73 -29.29 -16.13
N GLU A 131 12.93 -29.18 -14.82
CA GLU A 131 12.84 -27.91 -14.06
C GLU A 131 13.69 -26.81 -14.69
N LYS A 132 14.86 -27.15 -15.25
CA LYS A 132 15.77 -26.17 -15.92
C LYS A 132 15.15 -25.55 -17.17
N LEU A 133 14.14 -26.21 -17.73
CA LEU A 133 13.41 -25.79 -18.92
C LEU A 133 12.03 -25.21 -18.60
N LEU A 134 11.65 -25.10 -17.32
CA LEU A 134 10.39 -24.49 -16.91
C LEU A 134 10.67 -23.14 -16.26
N HIS A 135 10.15 -22.06 -16.85
CA HIS A 135 10.28 -20.74 -16.26
C HIS A 135 9.65 -20.71 -14.85
N PRO A 136 10.35 -20.14 -13.84
CA PRO A 136 9.79 -19.96 -12.51
C PRO A 136 8.46 -19.23 -12.56
N TRP A 137 7.45 -19.79 -11.91
CA TRP A 137 6.18 -19.10 -11.73
C TRP A 137 6.22 -18.22 -10.47
N ARG A 138 5.75 -16.99 -10.61
CA ARG A 138 5.54 -16.05 -9.51
C ARG A 138 4.20 -15.35 -9.72
N PRO A 139 3.44 -15.03 -8.65
CA PRO A 139 2.27 -14.18 -8.77
C PRO A 139 2.70 -12.79 -9.27
N ASP A 140 1.79 -12.11 -9.95
CA ASP A 140 1.95 -10.69 -10.28
C ASP A 140 1.65 -9.83 -9.05
N SER A 141 1.72 -8.51 -9.18
CA SER A 141 1.39 -7.57 -8.11
C SER A 141 0.38 -6.52 -8.55
N PHE A 142 -0.51 -6.16 -7.64
CA PHE A 142 -1.41 -5.02 -7.75
C PHE A 142 -1.35 -4.24 -6.44
N ASN A 143 -0.88 -2.99 -6.46
CA ASN A 143 -0.73 -2.16 -5.26
C ASN A 143 0.01 -2.86 -4.09
N SER A 144 1.10 -3.58 -4.37
CA SER A 144 1.87 -4.45 -3.44
C SER A 144 1.21 -5.78 -3.05
N PHE A 145 -0.06 -5.99 -3.40
CA PHE A 145 -0.73 -7.24 -3.10
C PHE A 145 -0.46 -8.27 -4.19
N PRO A 146 -0.24 -9.55 -3.84
CA PRO A 146 -0.17 -10.62 -4.82
C PRO A 146 -1.42 -10.64 -5.71
N ALA A 147 -1.22 -10.86 -7.00
CA ALA A 147 -2.25 -10.88 -8.00
C ALA A 147 -2.07 -12.05 -8.96
N ILE A 148 -3.21 -12.54 -9.47
CA ILE A 148 -3.28 -13.62 -10.46
C ILE A 148 -3.78 -13.05 -11.78
N ASN A 149 -2.98 -13.21 -12.83
CA ASN A 149 -3.39 -12.96 -14.19
C ASN A 149 -3.94 -14.26 -14.79
N ALA A 150 -5.22 -14.24 -15.19
CA ALA A 150 -5.87 -15.33 -15.90
C ALA A 150 -6.33 -14.86 -17.27
N ALA A 151 -5.98 -15.60 -18.33
CA ALA A 151 -6.25 -15.17 -19.70
C ALA A 151 -6.59 -16.33 -20.64
N THR A 152 -7.54 -16.10 -21.54
CA THR A 152 -7.95 -17.06 -22.58
C THR A 152 -8.02 -16.39 -23.93
N ARG A 153 -7.36 -16.97 -24.94
CA ARG A 153 -7.36 -16.44 -26.30
C ARG A 153 -8.73 -16.61 -26.95
N TYR A 154 -9.18 -15.62 -27.71
CA TYR A 154 -10.40 -15.75 -28.51
C TYR A 154 -10.25 -16.76 -29.66
N PHE A 155 -9.03 -16.92 -30.17
CA PHE A 155 -8.77 -17.70 -31.37
C PHE A 155 -7.62 -18.70 -31.15
N THR A 156 -7.77 -19.87 -31.75
CA THR A 156 -6.70 -20.86 -31.93
C THR A 156 -6.34 -20.94 -33.42
N PRO A 157 -5.06 -20.95 -33.83
CA PRO A 157 -4.71 -21.16 -35.23
C PRO A 157 -5.23 -22.52 -35.72
N THR A 158 -5.85 -22.59 -36.89
CA THR A 158 -6.48 -23.83 -37.42
C THR A 158 -5.50 -24.99 -37.49
N ARG A 159 -4.23 -24.72 -37.85
CA ARG A 159 -3.14 -25.71 -37.87
C ARG A 159 -2.81 -26.34 -36.51
N MET A 160 -3.26 -25.74 -35.41
CA MET A 160 -3.03 -26.20 -34.03
C MET A 160 -4.29 -26.81 -33.40
N ALA A 161 -5.46 -26.69 -34.03
CA ALA A 161 -6.73 -27.12 -33.47
C ALA A 161 -7.06 -28.56 -33.89
N ALA A 162 -6.29 -29.53 -33.37
CA ALA A 162 -6.34 -30.95 -33.72
C ALA A 162 -7.78 -31.53 -33.80
N SER A 163 -8.36 -31.49 -34.99
CA SER A 163 -9.74 -31.90 -35.31
C SER A 163 -10.85 -31.20 -34.50
N SER A 164 -10.56 -30.07 -33.84
CA SER A 164 -11.53 -29.37 -33.01
C SER A 164 -12.61 -28.69 -33.86
N THR A 165 -13.86 -28.73 -33.39
CA THR A 165 -14.99 -28.07 -34.07
C THR A 165 -15.10 -26.61 -33.70
N SER A 166 -15.49 -25.78 -34.66
CA SER A 166 -15.73 -24.35 -34.41
C SER A 166 -17.02 -24.18 -33.61
N VAL A 167 -16.97 -23.35 -32.58
CA VAL A 167 -18.10 -22.93 -31.77
C VAL A 167 -18.42 -21.48 -32.10
N ALA A 168 -19.70 -21.10 -32.06
CA ALA A 168 -20.10 -19.72 -32.27
C ALA A 168 -19.79 -18.85 -31.04
N PHE A 169 -19.45 -17.58 -31.26
CA PHE A 169 -19.40 -16.61 -30.16
C PHE A 169 -20.80 -16.40 -29.58
N ALA A 170 -20.88 -16.25 -28.27
CA ALA A 170 -22.11 -15.82 -27.62
C ALA A 170 -22.45 -14.39 -28.07
N SER A 171 -23.75 -14.06 -28.15
CA SER A 171 -24.21 -12.75 -28.61
C SER A 171 -23.70 -11.60 -27.75
N TYR A 172 -23.51 -11.80 -26.45
CA TYR A 172 -22.94 -10.80 -25.53
C TYR A 172 -21.40 -10.70 -25.60
N VAL A 173 -20.72 -11.67 -26.22
CA VAL A 173 -19.27 -11.62 -26.46
C VAL A 173 -18.95 -10.91 -27.77
N ASP A 174 -19.75 -11.16 -28.81
CA ASP A 174 -19.60 -10.58 -30.14
C ASP A 174 -20.92 -9.99 -30.68
N PRO A 175 -21.47 -8.94 -30.04
CA PRO A 175 -22.79 -8.41 -30.38
C PRO A 175 -22.89 -7.91 -31.83
N ASP A 176 -21.78 -7.38 -32.36
CA ASP A 176 -21.71 -6.82 -33.70
C ASP A 176 -21.09 -7.78 -34.74
N GLY A 177 -20.79 -9.04 -34.37
CA GLY A 177 -20.19 -10.03 -35.27
C GLY A 177 -18.74 -9.73 -35.70
N ARG A 178 -18.04 -8.85 -34.99
CA ARG A 178 -16.69 -8.36 -35.32
C ARG A 178 -15.64 -9.44 -35.09
N LEU A 179 -15.74 -10.21 -34.01
CA LEU A 179 -14.83 -11.32 -33.73
C LEU A 179 -15.02 -12.44 -34.74
N LYS A 180 -16.27 -12.77 -35.08
CA LYS A 180 -16.61 -13.72 -36.15
C LYS A 180 -16.03 -13.27 -37.49
N GLN A 181 -16.14 -11.99 -37.82
CA GLN A 181 -15.56 -11.44 -39.06
C GLN A 181 -14.03 -11.46 -39.05
N ALA A 182 -13.40 -11.12 -37.92
CA ALA A 182 -11.95 -11.08 -37.81
C ALA A 182 -11.29 -12.46 -37.84
N MET A 183 -11.97 -13.51 -37.35
CA MET A 183 -11.46 -14.89 -37.28
C MET A 183 -10.86 -15.35 -38.63
N GLY A 184 -11.59 -15.16 -39.73
CA GLY A 184 -11.19 -15.62 -41.06
C GLY A 184 -11.03 -17.15 -41.12
N SER A 185 -10.26 -17.65 -42.10
CA SER A 185 -10.02 -19.10 -42.30
C SER A 185 -8.77 -19.65 -41.57
N GLU A 186 -7.85 -18.76 -41.15
CA GLU A 186 -6.59 -19.15 -40.50
C GLU A 186 -6.74 -19.51 -39.01
N PHE A 187 -7.88 -19.13 -38.41
CA PHE A 187 -8.16 -19.30 -37.00
C PHE A 187 -9.54 -19.94 -36.79
N ILE A 188 -9.70 -20.56 -35.63
CA ILE A 188 -10.93 -21.21 -35.19
C ILE A 188 -11.22 -20.83 -33.74
N HIS A 189 -12.49 -20.62 -33.42
CA HIS A 189 -12.97 -20.47 -32.04
C HIS A 189 -13.49 -21.82 -31.56
N THR A 190 -12.88 -22.37 -30.50
CA THR A 190 -13.22 -23.70 -29.97
C THR A 190 -13.81 -23.59 -28.57
N MET A 191 -14.29 -24.71 -28.01
CA MET A 191 -14.73 -24.74 -26.60
C MET A 191 -13.65 -24.26 -25.62
N GLU A 192 -12.37 -24.49 -25.91
CA GLU A 192 -11.26 -24.00 -25.07
C GLU A 192 -11.05 -22.49 -25.13
N ASN A 193 -11.62 -21.81 -26.13
CA ASN A 193 -11.52 -20.36 -26.29
C ASN A 193 -12.69 -19.62 -25.61
N ARG A 194 -13.70 -20.36 -25.15
CA ARG A 194 -14.90 -19.81 -24.53
C ARG A 194 -14.63 -19.46 -23.07
N VAL A 195 -15.11 -18.28 -22.67
CA VAL A 195 -15.19 -17.83 -21.28
C VAL A 195 -16.64 -17.58 -20.96
N GLU A 196 -17.12 -18.12 -19.85
CA GLU A 196 -18.48 -17.90 -19.37
C GLU A 196 -18.55 -16.79 -18.34
N TYR A 197 -19.68 -16.09 -18.30
CA TYR A 197 -19.87 -14.89 -17.49
C TYR A 197 -21.18 -14.99 -16.73
N TYR A 198 -21.09 -14.96 -15.40
CA TYR A 198 -22.23 -15.16 -14.52
C TYR A 198 -22.33 -14.06 -13.47
N GLU A 199 -23.52 -13.90 -12.91
CA GLU A 199 -23.78 -13.13 -11.69
C GLU A 199 -24.46 -14.05 -10.69
N MET A 200 -23.98 -13.98 -9.44
CA MET A 200 -24.57 -14.70 -8.33
C MET A 200 -25.88 -14.04 -7.90
N ILE A 201 -26.94 -14.83 -7.77
CA ILE A 201 -28.25 -14.38 -7.29
C ILE A 201 -28.56 -15.10 -5.98
N HIS A 202 -28.86 -14.31 -4.95
CA HIS A 202 -29.34 -14.80 -3.65
C HIS A 202 -30.85 -15.07 -3.71
N GLY A 203 -31.24 -16.33 -3.48
CA GLY A 203 -32.63 -16.73 -3.33
C GLY A 203 -33.18 -16.48 -1.91
N LEU A 204 -34.50 -16.57 -1.76
CA LEU A 204 -35.23 -16.32 -0.49
C LEU A 204 -34.86 -17.30 0.65
N ASN A 205 -34.25 -18.45 0.34
CA ASN A 205 -33.94 -19.55 1.29
C ASN A 205 -32.43 -19.80 1.44
N ASP A 206 -31.58 -18.78 1.39
CA ASP A 206 -30.10 -18.89 1.38
C ASP A 206 -29.52 -19.71 0.20
N GLY A 207 -30.37 -20.09 -0.76
CA GLY A 207 -29.95 -20.77 -1.99
C GLY A 207 -29.22 -19.81 -2.93
N VAL A 208 -28.09 -20.26 -3.47
CA VAL A 208 -27.31 -19.50 -4.45
C VAL A 208 -27.61 -20.03 -5.84
N SER A 209 -27.91 -19.13 -6.78
CA SER A 209 -28.05 -19.47 -8.21
C SER A 209 -27.19 -18.55 -9.06
N TYR A 210 -26.92 -18.94 -10.30
CA TYR A 210 -26.13 -18.16 -11.23
C TYR A 210 -26.93 -17.84 -12.48
N ARG A 211 -26.83 -16.60 -12.94
CA ARG A 211 -27.44 -16.13 -14.18
C ARG A 211 -26.35 -15.64 -15.13
N ALA A 212 -26.45 -16.01 -16.40
CA ALA A 212 -25.54 -15.50 -17.43
C ALA A 212 -25.69 -13.98 -17.59
N VAL A 213 -24.57 -13.26 -17.67
CA VAL A 213 -24.54 -11.80 -17.81
C VAL A 213 -23.56 -11.36 -18.89
N ASP A 214 -23.74 -10.12 -19.36
CA ASP A 214 -22.82 -9.50 -20.31
C ASP A 214 -21.46 -9.18 -19.62
N PRO A 215 -20.31 -9.44 -20.25
CA PRO A 215 -19.00 -9.13 -19.68
C PRO A 215 -18.77 -7.65 -19.34
N VAL A 216 -19.56 -6.73 -19.92
CA VAL A 216 -19.57 -5.30 -19.57
C VAL A 216 -20.01 -5.07 -18.13
N THR A 217 -20.77 -6.00 -17.55
CA THR A 217 -21.26 -5.97 -16.16
C THR A 217 -20.10 -5.87 -15.16
N PHE A 218 -19.01 -6.60 -15.42
CA PHE A 218 -17.84 -6.62 -14.54
C PHE A 218 -17.07 -5.30 -14.60
N LYS A 219 -16.75 -4.75 -13.43
CA LYS A 219 -15.98 -3.52 -13.23
C LYS A 219 -14.82 -3.78 -12.28
N VAL A 220 -13.77 -2.98 -12.44
CA VAL A 220 -12.65 -2.98 -11.49
C VAL A 220 -13.17 -2.61 -10.10
N GLY A 221 -12.83 -3.41 -9.10
CA GLY A 221 -13.35 -3.34 -7.73
C GLY A 221 -14.50 -4.31 -7.45
N ASP A 222 -14.96 -5.10 -8.40
CA ASP A 222 -15.93 -6.17 -8.11
C ASP A 222 -15.24 -7.36 -7.41
N ILE A 223 -15.93 -7.96 -6.45
CA ILE A 223 -15.58 -9.28 -5.89
C ILE A 223 -16.12 -10.34 -6.85
N VAL A 224 -15.24 -11.18 -7.36
CA VAL A 224 -15.53 -12.16 -8.41
C VAL A 224 -15.03 -13.55 -8.03
N GLU A 225 -15.61 -14.58 -8.63
CA GLU A 225 -15.10 -15.95 -8.61
C GLU A 225 -14.59 -16.29 -10.02
N ALA A 226 -13.30 -16.57 -10.14
CA ALA A 226 -12.71 -17.03 -11.40
C ALA A 226 -12.59 -18.55 -11.39
N ILE A 227 -13.01 -19.21 -12.47
CA ILE A 227 -12.70 -20.62 -12.70
C ILE A 227 -11.46 -20.70 -13.60
N LEU A 228 -10.44 -21.38 -13.10
CA LEU A 228 -9.09 -21.39 -13.63
C LEU A 228 -8.70 -22.79 -14.10
N ALA A 229 -7.97 -22.85 -15.20
CA ALA A 229 -7.30 -24.06 -15.67
C ALA A 229 -5.79 -23.81 -15.79
N PHE A 230 -4.99 -24.84 -15.46
CA PHE A 230 -3.54 -24.74 -15.40
C PHE A 230 -2.89 -25.61 -16.47
N SER A 231 -1.99 -25.00 -17.25
CA SER A 231 -1.23 -25.73 -18.26
C SER A 231 0.17 -25.16 -18.44
N VAL A 232 1.06 -25.94 -19.03
CA VAL A 232 2.41 -25.52 -19.43
C VAL A 232 2.53 -25.58 -20.95
N VAL A 233 3.04 -24.50 -21.55
CA VAL A 233 3.20 -24.37 -23.00
C VAL A 233 4.54 -23.73 -23.36
N PRO A 234 5.13 -24.06 -24.52
CA PRO A 234 6.16 -23.23 -25.12
C PRO A 234 5.52 -21.96 -25.71
N VAL A 235 5.94 -20.77 -25.26
CA VAL A 235 5.25 -19.50 -25.60
C VAL A 235 5.84 -18.87 -26.86
N THR A 236 7.16 -18.98 -27.05
CA THR A 236 7.88 -18.37 -28.17
C THR A 236 8.52 -19.40 -29.12
N PRO A 237 8.86 -19.03 -30.37
CA PRO A 237 9.69 -19.90 -31.22
C PRO A 237 11.06 -20.20 -30.62
N GLN A 238 11.60 -19.31 -29.77
CA GLN A 238 12.81 -19.56 -29.00
C GLN A 238 12.58 -20.65 -27.96
N ASP A 239 11.45 -20.61 -27.25
CA ASP A 239 11.04 -21.60 -26.25
C ASP A 239 10.96 -23.01 -26.87
N ILE A 240 10.41 -23.10 -28.08
CA ILE A 240 10.37 -24.37 -28.83
C ILE A 240 11.79 -24.86 -29.16
N ARG A 241 12.71 -23.96 -29.51
CA ARG A 241 14.09 -24.31 -29.91
C ARG A 241 14.98 -24.72 -28.74
N ASN A 242 14.91 -24.00 -27.63
CA ASN A 242 15.69 -24.28 -26.42
C ASN A 242 14.98 -25.25 -25.46
N GLY A 243 13.75 -25.64 -25.76
CA GLY A 243 12.93 -26.52 -24.94
C GLY A 243 12.30 -25.83 -23.73
N SER A 244 12.44 -24.51 -23.59
CA SER A 244 11.85 -23.72 -22.49
C SER A 244 10.31 -23.71 -22.55
N LYS A 245 9.66 -23.58 -21.39
CA LYS A 245 8.20 -23.63 -21.24
C LYS A 245 7.75 -22.69 -20.13
N LYS A 246 6.50 -22.24 -20.19
CA LYS A 246 5.87 -21.41 -19.16
C LYS A 246 4.56 -22.01 -18.69
N MET A 247 4.30 -21.95 -17.39
CA MET A 247 2.96 -22.19 -16.85
C MET A 247 2.06 -21.01 -17.20
N ILE A 248 0.86 -21.30 -17.70
CA ILE A 248 -0.19 -20.34 -18.01
C ILE A 248 -1.45 -20.69 -17.22
N ILE A 249 -2.15 -19.65 -16.76
CA ILE A 249 -3.42 -19.75 -16.04
C ILE A 249 -4.51 -19.27 -16.99
N SER A 250 -5.37 -20.20 -17.40
CA SER A 250 -6.44 -19.92 -18.36
C SER A 250 -7.74 -19.60 -17.62
N LEU A 251 -8.43 -18.55 -18.06
CA LEU A 251 -9.74 -18.17 -17.53
C LEU A 251 -10.84 -18.98 -18.22
N ARG A 252 -11.65 -19.73 -17.48
CA ARG A 252 -12.76 -20.54 -18.02
C ARG A 252 -14.11 -19.92 -17.75
N SER A 253 -14.28 -19.32 -16.58
CA SER A 253 -15.51 -18.64 -16.18
C SER A 253 -15.19 -17.50 -15.21
N LEU A 254 -16.06 -16.49 -15.19
CA LEU A 254 -16.01 -15.39 -14.24
C LEU A 254 -17.42 -15.13 -13.71
N ALA A 255 -17.60 -15.19 -12.39
CA ALA A 255 -18.86 -14.90 -11.74
C ALA A 255 -18.74 -13.65 -10.85
N LEU A 256 -19.69 -12.72 -10.95
CA LEU A 256 -19.81 -11.59 -10.03
C LEU A 256 -20.41 -12.10 -8.71
N LEU A 257 -19.69 -11.92 -7.61
CA LEU A 257 -20.15 -12.33 -6.28
C LEU A 257 -20.72 -11.14 -5.50
N ASP A 258 -19.99 -10.02 -5.46
CA ASP A 258 -20.41 -8.81 -4.77
C ASP A 258 -19.80 -7.58 -5.46
N ASN A 259 -20.54 -6.46 -5.44
CA ASN A 259 -20.08 -5.18 -5.98
C ASN A 259 -20.28 -4.02 -5.00
N THR A 260 -20.60 -4.32 -3.74
CA THR A 260 -20.98 -3.36 -2.70
C THR A 260 -19.85 -2.36 -2.45
N GLN A 261 -18.60 -2.82 -2.31
CA GLN A 261 -17.47 -1.91 -2.07
C GLN A 261 -17.21 -0.96 -3.24
N ARG A 262 -17.34 -1.46 -4.48
CA ARG A 262 -17.23 -0.61 -5.67
C ARG A 262 -18.36 0.42 -5.72
N MET A 263 -19.60 0.01 -5.43
CA MET A 263 -20.74 0.92 -5.43
C MET A 263 -20.59 2.01 -4.36
N ASN A 264 -20.15 1.65 -3.16
CA ASN A 264 -19.86 2.62 -2.10
C ASN A 264 -18.80 3.63 -2.51
N ALA A 265 -17.70 3.16 -3.12
CA ALA A 265 -16.64 4.04 -3.62
C ALA A 265 -17.15 5.03 -4.69
N ALA A 266 -18.00 4.56 -5.60
CA ALA A 266 -18.60 5.41 -6.63
C ALA A 266 -19.58 6.45 -6.04
N LEU A 267 -20.34 6.08 -5.01
CA LEU A 267 -21.24 7.02 -4.32
C LEU A 267 -20.47 8.14 -3.60
N VAL A 268 -19.38 7.80 -2.93
CA VAL A 268 -18.50 8.78 -2.27
C VAL A 268 -17.87 9.72 -3.29
N GLU A 269 -17.42 9.19 -4.44
CA GLU A 269 -16.87 10.01 -5.53
C GLU A 269 -17.91 11.01 -6.05
N MET A 270 -19.13 10.57 -6.31
CA MET A 270 -20.23 11.44 -6.77
C MET A 270 -20.55 12.54 -5.75
N GLN A 271 -20.55 12.23 -4.46
CA GLN A 271 -20.79 13.21 -3.39
C GLN A 271 -19.65 14.23 -3.29
N THR A 272 -18.40 13.79 -3.45
CA THR A 272 -17.22 14.64 -3.44
C THR A 272 -17.23 15.61 -4.64
N GLN A 273 -17.52 15.11 -5.84
CA GLN A 273 -17.66 15.92 -7.06
C GLN A 273 -18.83 16.92 -6.97
N ALA A 274 -19.97 16.50 -6.42
CA ALA A 274 -21.10 17.40 -6.20
C ALA A 274 -20.76 18.54 -5.24
N SER A 275 -19.99 18.26 -4.17
CA SER A 275 -19.54 19.26 -3.19
C SER A 275 -18.57 20.28 -3.80
N ILE A 276 -17.70 19.84 -4.70
CA ILE A 276 -16.77 20.71 -5.46
C ILE A 276 -17.54 21.60 -6.47
N SER A 277 -18.62 21.07 -7.06
CA SER A 277 -19.46 21.78 -8.02
C SER A 277 -20.20 23.00 -7.43
N PHE A 278 -20.40 23.05 -6.12
CA PHE A 278 -21.01 24.20 -5.43
C PHE A 278 -20.07 25.42 -5.30
N ILE A 279 -18.78 25.28 -5.62
CA ILE A 279 -17.77 26.35 -5.51
C ILE A 279 -17.55 27.10 -6.84
N GLN A 280 -18.08 26.59 -7.97
CA GLN A 280 -18.02 27.27 -9.27
C GLN A 280 -19.42 27.71 -9.74
N PRO A 281 -19.63 29.01 -10.09
CA PRO A 281 -20.88 29.42 -10.72
C PRO A 281 -20.91 28.90 -12.17
N LEU A 282 -21.66 27.84 -12.41
CA LEU A 282 -21.97 27.35 -13.76
C LEU A 282 -22.98 28.27 -14.45
N ALA A 283 -22.63 28.77 -15.63
CA ALA A 283 -23.55 29.44 -16.54
C ALA A 283 -24.68 28.46 -16.98
N PRO A 284 -25.93 28.93 -17.12
CA PRO A 284 -27.05 28.04 -17.42
C PRO A 284 -26.99 27.54 -18.87
N SER A 285 -26.69 26.25 -19.06
CA SER A 285 -26.96 25.58 -20.34
C SER A 285 -28.41 25.06 -20.35
N ALA A 286 -29.18 25.57 -21.30
CA ALA A 286 -30.56 25.18 -21.51
C ALA A 286 -30.62 23.82 -22.21
N ASN A 287 -30.61 22.73 -21.45
CA ASN A 287 -30.95 21.40 -21.97
C ASN A 287 -32.26 20.91 -21.34
N LYS A 288 -33.26 20.71 -22.22
CA LYS A 288 -34.64 20.34 -21.91
C LYS A 288 -34.69 19.00 -21.17
N ARG A 289 -35.13 19.01 -19.91
CA ARG A 289 -35.48 17.79 -19.16
C ARG A 289 -36.81 17.24 -19.67
N ARG A 290 -36.79 16.03 -20.27
CA ARG A 290 -38.01 15.26 -20.59
C ARG A 290 -38.47 14.56 -19.31
N ARG A 291 -39.57 15.05 -18.69
CA ARG A 291 -40.26 14.31 -17.63
C ARG A 291 -41.07 13.18 -18.27
N VAL A 292 -40.69 11.94 -17.99
CA VAL A 292 -41.59 10.78 -18.18
C VAL A 292 -42.27 10.55 -16.83
N ARG A 293 -43.58 10.75 -16.77
CA ARG A 293 -44.42 10.32 -15.64
C ARG A 293 -45.12 9.04 -16.09
N PHE A 294 -45.03 7.99 -15.28
CA PHE A 294 -46.02 6.93 -15.32
C PHE A 294 -47.19 7.39 -14.43
N ASN A 295 -48.38 7.44 -15.01
CA ASN A 295 -49.63 7.51 -14.25
C ASN A 295 -50.35 6.17 -14.40
N GLN A 296 -51.15 5.87 -13.35
CA GLN A 296 -52.21 4.86 -13.21
C GLN A 296 -51.82 3.63 -12.37
N ASP A 297 -52.48 3.29 -11.26
CA ASP A 297 -53.75 3.77 -10.67
C ASP A 297 -53.87 3.50 -9.16
N ALA A 298 -54.66 4.37 -8.50
CA ALA A 298 -55.53 4.20 -7.31
C ALA A 298 -54.89 3.83 -5.95
N THR A 299 -55.16 4.46 -4.79
CA THR A 299 -56.30 5.26 -4.26
C THR A 299 -55.83 6.21 -3.14
N ASP A 300 -56.41 7.43 -3.10
CA ASP A 300 -56.83 8.31 -1.98
C ASP A 300 -56.17 8.13 -0.58
N GLU A 301 -55.71 9.15 0.16
CA GLU A 301 -56.40 10.38 0.59
C GLU A 301 -55.43 11.56 0.88
N GLU A 302 -56.01 12.76 0.82
CA GLU A 302 -55.52 14.12 1.14
C GLU A 302 -54.92 14.23 2.57
N ASP A 303 -54.03 15.16 2.97
CA ASP A 303 -54.23 16.60 2.84
C ASP A 303 -53.00 17.43 3.34
N SER A 304 -52.98 18.71 2.93
CA SER A 304 -52.29 19.88 3.54
C SER A 304 -50.83 20.23 3.18
N ILE A 305 -50.67 20.99 2.09
CA ILE A 305 -49.62 22.02 1.90
C ILE A 305 -50.30 23.41 1.85
N MET A 306 -49.97 24.27 2.82
CA MET A 306 -50.20 25.73 2.82
C MET A 306 -49.02 26.36 3.59
N GLY A 307 -48.27 27.36 3.16
CA GLY A 307 -48.27 28.14 1.93
C GLY A 307 -47.00 29.02 1.90
N LEU A 308 -46.48 29.24 0.70
CA LEU A 308 -45.50 30.28 0.39
C LEU A 308 -46.21 31.63 0.29
N LYS A 309 -45.75 32.63 1.05
CA LYS A 309 -45.99 34.05 0.75
C LYS A 309 -44.67 34.80 0.64
N ARG A 310 -44.54 35.44 -0.54
CA ARG A 310 -43.54 36.42 -1.00
C ARG A 310 -43.42 37.64 -0.08
N LEU A 311 -42.25 38.27 -0.09
CA LEU A 311 -41.95 39.74 -0.05
C LEU A 311 -40.48 39.86 0.42
N HIS A 312 -39.58 40.73 -0.03
CA HIS A 312 -39.44 41.66 -1.15
C HIS A 312 -37.94 42.04 -1.16
N LEU A 313 -37.38 42.35 -2.34
CA LEU A 313 -36.07 42.97 -2.49
C LEU A 313 -36.10 44.43 -2.01
N ALA A 314 -35.05 44.86 -1.32
CA ALA A 314 -34.62 46.25 -1.28
C ALA A 314 -33.09 46.31 -1.12
N ASP A 315 -32.46 46.99 -2.06
CA ASP A 315 -31.06 47.38 -2.08
C ASP A 315 -30.70 48.32 -0.92
N SER A 316 -29.49 48.18 -0.39
CA SER A 316 -28.74 49.34 0.11
C SER A 316 -27.23 49.09 0.06
N GLU A 317 -26.59 50.05 -0.59
CA GLU A 317 -25.18 50.27 -0.88
C GLU A 317 -24.15 50.16 0.26
N ARG A 318 -22.89 49.95 -0.20
CA ARG A 318 -21.58 50.41 0.34
C ARG A 318 -21.03 49.81 1.64
N SER A 319 -19.91 49.08 1.52
CA SER A 319 -18.56 49.64 1.80
C SER A 319 -17.46 48.58 1.65
N SER A 320 -16.45 48.85 0.83
CA SER A 320 -15.19 48.09 0.77
C SER A 320 -14.30 48.40 1.97
N PRO A 321 -13.38 47.49 2.35
CA PRO A 321 -11.98 47.93 2.36
C PRO A 321 -10.95 46.91 1.86
N ARG A 322 -10.00 47.47 1.09
CA ARG A 322 -8.54 47.23 1.08
C ARG A 322 -8.02 45.80 0.98
N LYS A 323 -7.63 45.44 -0.25
CA LYS A 323 -6.52 44.53 -0.55
C LYS A 323 -5.21 45.17 -0.07
N GLN A 324 -4.46 44.47 0.76
CA GLN A 324 -3.02 44.69 0.93
C GLN A 324 -2.30 43.69 0.03
N GLU A 325 -1.59 44.25 -0.94
CA GLU A 325 -0.66 43.56 -1.83
C GLU A 325 0.58 43.15 -1.03
N VAL A 326 0.99 41.89 -1.17
CA VAL A 326 2.33 41.42 -0.81
C VAL A 326 2.98 40.93 -2.11
N PRO A 327 4.25 41.28 -2.40
CA PRO A 327 4.81 41.16 -3.74
C PRO A 327 5.07 39.70 -4.12
N VAL A 328 4.71 39.36 -5.36
CA VAL A 328 5.13 38.16 -6.07
C VAL A 328 6.24 38.57 -7.03
N ASP A 329 7.48 38.17 -6.76
CA ASP A 329 8.56 38.07 -7.76
C ASP A 329 8.83 36.57 -7.93
N VAL A 330 8.38 35.93 -9.03
CA VAL A 330 8.93 35.93 -10.39
C VAL A 330 10.15 34.99 -10.52
N GLN A 331 9.83 33.81 -11.08
CA GLN A 331 10.54 33.08 -12.13
C GLN A 331 12.06 32.83 -11.96
N GLY A 332 12.38 31.58 -11.67
CA GLY A 332 13.61 30.94 -12.12
C GLY A 332 13.27 29.73 -12.97
N GLU A 333 13.20 29.91 -14.29
CA GLU A 333 13.29 28.79 -15.24
C GLU A 333 14.67 28.15 -15.10
N GLY A 334 14.72 26.97 -14.48
CA GLY A 334 15.93 26.18 -14.33
C GLY A 334 15.92 25.00 -15.29
N ASN A 335 16.89 24.97 -16.21
CA ASN A 335 17.33 23.79 -16.97
C ASN A 335 17.19 22.48 -16.15
N PRO A 336 16.89 21.32 -16.77
CA PRO A 336 16.85 20.05 -16.07
C PRO A 336 18.23 19.76 -15.48
N ARG A 337 18.38 19.99 -14.17
CA ARG A 337 19.57 19.63 -13.42
C ARG A 337 19.68 18.12 -13.42
N LYS A 338 20.90 17.61 -13.63
CA LYS A 338 21.23 16.21 -13.36
C LYS A 338 20.77 15.84 -11.93
N PRO A 339 20.23 14.63 -11.70
CA PRO A 339 19.86 14.21 -10.36
C PRO A 339 21.09 14.31 -9.44
N VAL A 340 20.93 15.03 -8.33
CA VAL A 340 21.94 15.19 -7.28
C VAL A 340 21.97 13.88 -6.48
N ALA A 341 23.16 13.33 -6.23
CA ALA A 341 23.32 12.08 -5.50
C ALA A 341 22.87 12.24 -4.03
N VAL A 342 22.35 11.17 -3.42
CA VAL A 342 21.80 11.20 -2.04
C VAL A 342 22.87 11.61 -1.02
N SER A 343 24.11 11.20 -1.24
CA SER A 343 25.31 11.53 -0.48
C SER A 343 25.67 13.00 -0.52
N GLU A 344 25.45 13.67 -1.66
CA GLU A 344 25.64 15.12 -1.76
C GLU A 344 24.56 15.90 -1.00
N LEU A 345 23.33 15.36 -0.92
CA LEU A 345 22.20 15.99 -0.25
C LEU A 345 22.25 15.91 1.28
N PHE A 346 22.73 14.78 1.83
CA PHE A 346 22.60 14.49 3.27
C PHE A 346 23.93 14.26 4.01
N GLY A 347 25.05 14.68 3.40
CA GLY A 347 26.38 14.53 3.98
C GLY A 347 26.74 13.08 4.34
N VAL A 348 26.13 12.10 3.67
CA VAL A 348 26.53 10.69 3.77
C VAL A 348 27.94 10.62 3.20
N SER A 349 28.89 10.08 3.96
CA SER A 349 30.26 9.95 3.44
C SER A 349 30.21 9.12 2.17
N LEU A 350 30.72 9.69 1.06
CA LEU A 350 31.06 8.92 -0.11
C LEU A 350 31.99 7.77 0.32
N LEU A 351 31.84 6.61 -0.31
CA LEU A 351 32.74 5.48 -0.09
C LEU A 351 34.18 5.97 -0.29
N THR A 352 35.00 5.83 0.74
CA THR A 352 36.43 6.09 0.65
C THR A 352 37.07 5.14 -0.36
N ILE A 353 38.30 5.45 -0.80
CA ILE A 353 39.06 4.55 -1.69
C ILE A 353 39.22 3.16 -1.05
N ALA A 354 39.41 3.11 0.28
CA ALA A 354 39.54 1.87 1.02
C ALA A 354 38.22 1.08 1.06
N GLU A 355 37.08 1.73 1.33
CA GLU A 355 35.76 1.09 1.31
C GLU A 355 35.38 0.63 -0.09
N THR A 356 35.64 1.44 -1.12
CA THR A 356 35.42 1.07 -2.52
C THR A 356 36.21 -0.18 -2.89
N LYS A 357 37.48 -0.25 -2.47
CA LYS A 357 38.31 -1.45 -2.66
C LYS A 357 37.72 -2.66 -1.94
N GLN A 358 37.26 -2.51 -0.70
CA GLN A 358 36.63 -3.57 0.08
C GLN A 358 35.38 -4.13 -0.61
N TRP A 359 34.50 -3.27 -1.14
CA TRP A 359 33.28 -3.72 -1.83
C TRP A 359 33.57 -4.39 -3.17
N ASN A 360 34.55 -3.88 -3.93
CA ASN A 360 35.04 -4.54 -5.15
C ASN A 360 35.63 -5.93 -4.85
N GLU A 361 36.39 -6.06 -3.75
CA GLU A 361 36.92 -7.35 -3.32
C GLU A 361 35.80 -8.31 -2.89
N ALA A 362 34.78 -7.83 -2.19
CA ALA A 362 33.62 -8.63 -1.80
C ALA A 362 32.82 -9.14 -3.02
N GLU A 363 32.60 -8.27 -4.02
CA GLU A 363 31.96 -8.64 -5.30
C GLU A 363 32.80 -9.67 -6.07
N ALA A 364 34.13 -9.51 -6.07
CA ALA A 364 35.06 -10.43 -6.72
C ALA A 364 35.11 -11.83 -6.04
N ILE A 365 34.82 -11.93 -4.74
CA ILE A 365 34.69 -13.23 -4.04
C ILE A 365 33.46 -13.98 -4.55
N SER A 366 32.28 -13.37 -4.44
CA SER A 366 31.03 -13.86 -5.04
C SER A 366 29.89 -12.86 -4.81
N GLN A 367 28.88 -12.89 -5.68
CA GLN A 367 27.65 -12.12 -5.50
C GLN A 367 26.95 -12.43 -4.16
N MET A 368 26.97 -13.69 -3.72
CA MET A 368 26.35 -14.10 -2.45
C MET A 368 27.06 -13.49 -1.24
N HIS A 369 28.41 -13.45 -1.26
CA HIS A 369 29.19 -12.83 -0.18
C HIS A 369 28.97 -11.31 -0.13
N PHE A 370 28.95 -10.65 -1.29
CA PHE A 370 28.62 -9.23 -1.39
C PHE A 370 27.25 -8.92 -0.78
N LEU A 371 26.20 -9.67 -1.17
CA LEU A 371 24.84 -9.45 -0.66
C LEU A 371 24.73 -9.68 0.85
N ASP A 372 25.41 -10.68 1.41
CA ASP A 372 25.46 -10.91 2.86
C ASP A 372 26.09 -9.73 3.63
N GLN A 373 27.11 -9.09 3.05
CA GLN A 373 27.71 -7.87 3.63
C GLN A 373 26.77 -6.67 3.50
N VAL A 374 26.10 -6.50 2.36
CA VAL A 374 25.08 -5.45 2.15
C VAL A 374 23.97 -5.57 3.19
N ASP A 375 23.44 -6.77 3.41
CA ASP A 375 22.32 -6.99 4.32
C ASP A 375 22.66 -6.65 5.79
N LYS A 376 23.94 -6.58 6.15
CA LYS A 376 24.44 -6.19 7.48
C LYS A 376 24.85 -4.72 7.59
N ALA A 377 25.06 -4.02 6.48
CA ALA A 377 25.63 -2.67 6.47
C ALA A 377 24.66 -1.58 7.00
N PRO A 378 25.11 -0.55 7.73
CA PRO A 378 24.22 0.52 8.18
C PRO A 378 23.59 1.29 7.00
N LEU A 379 22.46 1.95 7.25
CA LEU A 379 21.71 2.63 6.19
C LEU A 379 22.56 3.68 5.46
N SER A 380 23.45 4.38 6.15
CA SER A 380 24.42 5.30 5.53
C SER A 380 25.25 4.61 4.45
N THR A 381 25.77 3.42 4.71
CA THR A 381 26.53 2.63 3.74
C THR A 381 25.65 2.13 2.61
N LEU A 382 24.41 1.70 2.88
CA LEU A 382 23.47 1.31 1.83
C LEU A 382 23.18 2.45 0.85
N LEU A 383 22.98 3.67 1.36
CA LEU A 383 22.78 4.85 0.52
C LEU A 383 24.03 5.18 -0.30
N ALA A 384 25.22 5.09 0.31
CA ALA A 384 26.49 5.31 -0.40
C ALA A 384 26.74 4.27 -1.50
N LEU A 385 26.39 3.00 -1.25
CA LEU A 385 26.45 1.93 -2.25
C LEU A 385 25.47 2.16 -3.40
N ASN A 386 24.27 2.66 -3.10
CA ASN A 386 23.28 2.99 -4.13
C ASN A 386 23.73 4.16 -5.02
N ASP A 387 24.25 5.23 -4.43
CA ASP A 387 24.81 6.35 -5.17
C ASP A 387 26.01 5.94 -6.04
N ALA A 388 26.84 5.03 -5.53
CA ALA A 388 27.97 4.47 -6.27
C ALA A 388 27.55 3.44 -7.34
N GLY A 389 26.26 3.07 -7.41
CA GLY A 389 25.71 2.17 -8.42
C GLY A 389 25.92 0.67 -8.14
N TYR A 390 26.35 0.29 -6.94
CA TYR A 390 26.53 -1.12 -6.56
C TYR A 390 25.22 -1.83 -6.26
N ILE A 391 24.21 -1.10 -5.75
CA ILE A 391 22.88 -1.62 -5.44
C ILE A 391 21.81 -0.62 -5.91
N ASP A 392 20.59 -1.07 -6.11
CA ASP A 392 19.44 -0.21 -6.43
C ASP A 392 18.57 0.10 -5.20
N ARG A 393 17.54 0.93 -5.40
CA ARG A 393 16.59 1.31 -4.34
C ARG A 393 15.75 0.11 -3.87
N GLU A 394 15.53 -0.86 -4.74
CA GLU A 394 14.80 -2.09 -4.42
C GLU A 394 15.57 -2.90 -3.39
N LYS A 395 16.88 -3.11 -3.59
CA LYS A 395 17.72 -3.83 -2.64
C LYS A 395 17.77 -3.15 -1.27
N ILE A 396 17.85 -1.81 -1.21
CA ILE A 396 17.76 -1.08 0.07
C ILE A 396 16.43 -1.40 0.77
N ALA A 397 15.32 -1.35 0.05
CA ALA A 397 14.00 -1.62 0.60
C ALA A 397 13.85 -3.07 1.08
N GLU A 398 14.37 -4.05 0.35
CA GLU A 398 14.43 -5.46 0.76
C GLU A 398 15.23 -5.66 2.05
N THR A 399 16.42 -5.04 2.14
CA THR A 399 17.27 -5.12 3.33
C THR A 399 16.56 -4.51 4.54
N LEU A 400 15.89 -3.36 4.40
CA LEU A 400 15.12 -2.75 5.49
C LEU A 400 13.90 -3.60 5.89
N HIS A 401 13.18 -4.19 4.94
CA HIS A 401 12.07 -5.09 5.24
C HIS A 401 12.53 -6.33 6.03
N THR A 402 13.63 -6.95 5.57
CA THR A 402 14.23 -8.11 6.23
C THR A 402 14.66 -7.78 7.66
N ARG A 403 15.35 -6.66 7.87
CA ARG A 403 15.75 -6.19 9.21
C ARG A 403 14.55 -5.96 10.12
N LEU A 404 13.51 -5.30 9.60
CA LEU A 404 12.28 -5.09 10.36
C LEU A 404 11.67 -6.45 10.75
N HIS A 405 11.62 -7.41 9.82
CA HIS A 405 11.09 -8.74 10.07
C HIS A 405 11.88 -9.45 11.17
N GLU A 406 13.20 -9.46 11.10
CA GLU A 406 14.06 -10.09 12.12
C GLU A 406 13.89 -9.45 13.51
N LEU A 407 13.80 -8.12 13.56
CA LEU A 407 13.61 -7.37 14.81
C LEU A 407 12.23 -7.60 15.45
N THR A 408 11.21 -7.96 14.67
CA THR A 408 9.80 -7.91 15.12
C THR A 408 9.08 -9.25 15.13
N ALA A 409 9.35 -10.13 14.15
CA ALA A 409 8.58 -11.35 13.95
C ALA A 409 8.64 -12.31 15.14
N LYS A 410 9.82 -12.48 15.75
CA LYS A 410 10.01 -13.35 16.92
C LYS A 410 9.80 -12.60 18.25
N PRO A 411 10.49 -11.46 18.53
CA PRO A 411 10.39 -10.83 19.85
C PRO A 411 9.01 -10.24 20.12
N PHE A 412 8.34 -9.74 19.09
CA PHE A 412 7.02 -9.11 19.18
C PHE A 412 5.90 -9.96 18.55
N CYS A 413 6.18 -11.17 18.05
CA CYS A 413 5.17 -11.99 17.37
C CYS A 413 4.42 -11.23 16.24
N LEU A 414 5.09 -10.25 15.62
CA LEU A 414 4.48 -9.36 14.63
C LEU A 414 5.42 -9.23 13.45
N LYS A 415 5.06 -9.83 12.30
CA LYS A 415 5.90 -9.85 11.10
C LYS A 415 5.92 -8.47 10.43
N ALA A 416 6.99 -8.17 9.69
CA ALA A 416 7.11 -6.92 8.92
C ALA A 416 5.90 -6.65 8.00
N ASP A 417 5.37 -7.67 7.31
CA ASP A 417 4.21 -7.50 6.43
C ASP A 417 2.95 -7.07 7.19
N VAL A 418 2.76 -7.61 8.40
CA VAL A 418 1.65 -7.24 9.28
C VAL A 418 1.84 -5.81 9.80
N ILE A 419 3.08 -5.41 10.08
CA ILE A 419 3.40 -4.02 10.46
C ILE A 419 3.07 -3.09 9.30
N PHE A 420 3.53 -3.37 8.08
CA PHE A 420 3.23 -2.52 6.92
C PHE A 420 1.73 -2.45 6.62
N LEU A 421 1.01 -3.57 6.78
CA LEU A 421 -0.44 -3.58 6.72
C LEU A 421 -1.06 -2.68 7.79
N PHE A 422 -0.58 -2.73 9.04
CA PHE A 422 -1.05 -1.87 10.12
C PHE A 422 -0.79 -0.39 9.84
N LEU A 423 0.42 -0.04 9.36
CA LEU A 423 0.80 1.32 8.96
C LEU A 423 -0.08 1.85 7.84
N HIS A 424 -0.37 1.01 6.84
CA HIS A 424 -1.24 1.37 5.72
C HIS A 424 -2.70 1.53 6.16
N ARG A 425 -3.22 0.53 6.89
CA ARG A 425 -4.63 0.43 7.30
C ARG A 425 -5.07 1.58 8.19
N PHE A 426 -4.26 1.91 9.18
CA PHE A 426 -4.65 2.86 10.23
C PHE A 426 -3.98 4.22 10.06
N GLY A 427 -3.33 4.47 8.91
CA GLY A 427 -2.48 5.66 8.73
C GLY A 427 -1.39 5.77 9.81
N ALA A 428 -1.02 4.64 10.41
CA ALA A 428 -0.19 4.60 11.60
C ALA A 428 1.27 4.93 11.27
N LYS A 429 2.04 5.27 12.30
CA LYS A 429 3.49 5.50 12.21
C LYS A 429 4.18 4.65 13.25
N LEU A 430 5.22 3.94 12.87
CA LEU A 430 6.11 3.25 13.81
C LEU A 430 7.32 4.15 14.08
N SER A 431 7.65 4.40 15.33
CA SER A 431 8.81 5.21 15.72
C SER A 431 9.55 4.56 16.90
N GLY A 432 10.40 5.32 17.57
CA GLY A 432 11.12 4.86 18.77
C GLY A 432 12.34 4.01 18.45
N SER A 433 12.67 3.09 19.37
CA SER A 433 13.98 2.43 19.36
C SER A 433 14.19 1.38 18.26
N VAL A 434 13.12 0.81 17.71
CA VAL A 434 13.19 -0.13 16.59
C VAL A 434 13.69 0.56 15.31
N LEU A 435 13.34 1.83 15.09
CA LEU A 435 13.81 2.62 13.95
C LEU A 435 15.33 2.84 14.02
N ILE A 436 15.87 3.01 15.21
CA ILE A 436 17.32 3.14 15.40
C ILE A 436 18.03 1.84 15.00
N ARG A 437 17.52 0.67 15.38
CA ARG A 437 18.09 -0.63 14.96
C ARG A 437 17.97 -0.88 13.46
N LEU A 438 16.91 -0.34 12.85
CA LEU A 438 16.71 -0.43 11.41
C LEU A 438 17.76 0.41 10.63
N ILE A 439 18.07 1.60 11.13
CA ILE A 439 19.07 2.52 10.56
C ILE A 439 20.50 2.04 10.87
N HIS A 440 20.74 1.59 12.10
CA HIS A 440 22.03 1.22 12.67
C HIS A 440 21.99 -0.24 13.19
N PRO A 441 22.14 -1.24 12.30
CA PRO A 441 22.04 -2.66 12.63
C PRO A 441 23.20 -3.18 13.52
N ASP A 442 24.28 -2.41 13.69
CA ASP A 442 25.39 -2.75 14.58
C ASP A 442 25.19 -2.31 16.05
N ASP A 443 24.20 -1.45 16.32
CA ASP A 443 23.92 -0.98 17.67
C ASP A 443 23.55 -2.14 18.62
N LYS A 444 24.32 -2.32 19.70
CA LYS A 444 24.19 -3.46 20.62
C LYS A 444 23.08 -3.25 21.67
N PHE A 445 21.85 -3.08 21.22
CA PHE A 445 20.67 -3.09 22.09
C PHE A 445 19.48 -3.75 21.40
N GLU A 446 18.53 -4.24 22.20
CA GLU A 446 17.24 -4.73 21.69
C GLU A 446 16.13 -3.71 22.01
N PRO A 447 15.18 -3.48 21.08
CA PRO A 447 13.97 -2.73 21.39
C PRO A 447 13.13 -3.43 22.45
N ASP A 448 12.65 -2.69 23.44
CA ASP A 448 11.79 -3.21 24.50
C ASP A 448 10.30 -3.17 24.12
N ASP A 449 9.97 -2.20 23.27
CA ASP A 449 8.64 -1.86 22.81
C ASP A 449 8.62 -1.48 21.31
N LEU A 450 7.44 -1.61 20.71
CA LEU A 450 7.10 -1.00 19.43
C LEU A 450 6.17 0.18 19.66
N ASP A 451 6.53 1.35 19.15
CA ASP A 451 5.80 2.58 19.37
C ASP A 451 5.00 2.97 18.12
N PHE A 452 3.71 2.64 18.14
CA PHE A 452 2.77 3.02 17.08
C PHE A 452 2.02 4.29 17.43
N TYR A 453 1.90 5.19 16.45
CA TYR A 453 1.13 6.42 16.54
C TYR A 453 -0.03 6.36 15.57
N ILE A 454 -1.23 6.66 16.04
CA ILE A 454 -2.47 6.61 15.25
C ILE A 454 -3.33 7.85 15.48
N GLU A 455 -4.28 8.09 14.59
CA GLU A 455 -5.33 9.10 14.77
C GLU A 455 -6.46 8.54 15.65
N ALA A 456 -7.14 9.40 16.42
CA ALA A 456 -8.23 8.99 17.30
C ALA A 456 -9.40 8.31 16.56
N ALA A 457 -9.61 8.65 15.28
CA ALA A 457 -10.68 8.11 14.46
C ALA A 457 -10.61 6.58 14.28
N VAL A 458 -9.40 6.00 14.34
CA VAL A 458 -9.15 4.57 14.09
C VAL A 458 -8.76 3.80 15.34
N GLU A 459 -8.88 4.41 16.52
CA GLU A 459 -8.39 3.88 17.80
C GLU A 459 -8.92 2.48 18.13
N ASN A 460 -10.24 2.28 18.07
CA ASN A 460 -10.86 1.01 18.43
C ASN A 460 -10.45 -0.11 17.45
N GLU A 461 -10.48 0.18 16.16
CA GLU A 461 -10.14 -0.79 15.12
C GLU A 461 -8.67 -1.20 15.17
N ALA A 462 -7.78 -0.25 15.47
CA ALA A 462 -6.35 -0.51 15.64
C ALA A 462 -6.08 -1.39 16.87
N ILE A 463 -6.79 -1.16 17.98
CA ILE A 463 -6.71 -2.00 19.18
C ILE A 463 -7.22 -3.41 18.87
N ASP A 464 -8.39 -3.53 18.25
CA ASP A 464 -8.98 -4.83 17.88
C ASP A 464 -8.06 -5.62 16.94
N PHE A 465 -7.40 -4.94 16.00
CA PHE A 465 -6.40 -5.56 15.14
C PHE A 465 -5.26 -6.17 15.96
N LEU A 466 -4.70 -5.44 16.92
CA LEU A 466 -3.62 -5.97 17.77
C LEU A 466 -4.11 -7.11 18.67
N ILE A 467 -5.33 -7.03 19.20
CA ILE A 467 -5.95 -8.12 19.98
C ILE A 467 -6.07 -9.39 19.14
N LYS A 468 -6.54 -9.28 17.88
CA LYS A 468 -6.61 -10.41 16.94
C LYS A 468 -5.23 -11.04 16.68
N HIS A 469 -4.16 -10.28 16.84
CA HIS A 469 -2.77 -10.77 16.74
C HIS A 469 -2.20 -11.25 18.09
N GLY A 470 -3.06 -11.52 19.08
CA GLY A 470 -2.70 -12.17 20.33
C GLY A 470 -2.26 -11.21 21.44
N TYR A 471 -2.35 -9.90 21.24
CA TYR A 471 -1.99 -8.92 22.26
C TYR A 471 -3.10 -8.74 23.30
N ILE A 472 -2.69 -8.65 24.56
CA ILE A 472 -3.60 -8.43 25.68
C ILE A 472 -3.77 -6.91 25.86
N TRP A 473 -5.01 -6.46 25.71
CA TRP A 473 -5.39 -5.07 25.92
C TRP A 473 -5.68 -4.79 27.40
N SER A 474 -5.33 -3.58 27.84
CA SER A 474 -5.68 -3.05 29.15
C SER A 474 -6.14 -1.60 29.02
N LYS A 475 -6.75 -1.06 30.08
CA LYS A 475 -7.13 0.36 30.12
C LYS A 475 -5.91 1.23 29.79
N PRO A 476 -6.10 2.37 29.08
CA PRO A 476 -5.01 3.24 28.73
C PRO A 476 -4.24 3.67 29.98
N GLN A 477 -2.92 3.65 29.86
CA GLN A 477 -1.98 4.10 30.89
C GLN A 477 -2.05 5.62 31.05
N PHE A 478 -2.32 6.34 29.96
CA PHE A 478 -2.61 7.77 29.97
C PHE A 478 -3.89 8.04 29.19
N ASP A 479 -4.75 8.90 29.74
CA ASP A 479 -5.98 9.38 29.11
C ASP A 479 -6.24 10.81 29.59
N ILE A 480 -6.24 11.77 28.66
CA ILE A 480 -6.40 13.19 28.96
C ILE A 480 -7.74 13.51 29.65
N ASN A 481 -8.76 12.68 29.43
CA ASN A 481 -10.09 12.88 30.00
C ASN A 481 -10.26 12.28 31.41
N ARG A 482 -9.27 11.53 31.93
CA ARG A 482 -9.34 10.99 33.29
C ARG A 482 -8.93 12.02 34.32
N SER A 483 -9.90 12.43 35.13
CA SER A 483 -9.70 13.24 36.34
C SER A 483 -9.17 12.38 37.48
N THR A 484 -7.87 12.07 37.49
CA THR A 484 -7.21 11.47 38.66
C THR A 484 -5.99 12.29 39.06
N SER A 485 -5.85 12.54 40.36
CA SER A 485 -4.73 13.24 41.02
C SER A 485 -3.36 12.58 40.82
N SER A 486 -3.32 11.40 40.20
CA SER A 486 -2.13 10.66 39.78
C SER A 486 -2.20 10.34 38.29
N GLN A 487 -2.10 11.35 37.42
CA GLN A 487 -1.73 11.08 36.02
C GLN A 487 -0.31 10.51 36.04
N SER A 488 -0.15 9.20 35.82
CA SER A 488 1.16 8.57 35.75
C SER A 488 1.95 9.20 34.61
N GLN A 489 3.02 9.91 34.93
CA GLN A 489 3.94 10.46 33.94
C GLN A 489 4.56 9.27 33.18
N THR A 490 4.19 9.10 31.92
CA THR A 490 4.75 8.08 31.01
C THR A 490 6.07 8.59 30.43
N ASN A 491 6.94 7.75 29.86
CA ASN A 491 8.17 8.23 29.20
C ASN A 491 7.92 9.17 28.01
N TYR A 492 6.68 9.22 27.49
CA TYR A 492 6.19 10.16 26.48
C TYR A 492 5.61 11.44 27.11
N SER A 493 5.61 11.54 28.44
CA SER A 493 5.11 12.64 29.25
C SER A 493 6.26 13.49 29.76
N TYR A 494 6.70 14.45 28.95
CA TYR A 494 6.88 15.84 29.36
C TYR A 494 8.01 16.54 28.57
N PRO A 495 7.78 17.79 28.15
CA PRO A 495 6.48 18.47 28.24
C PRO A 495 5.57 17.86 27.15
N HIS A 496 4.27 18.14 27.15
CA HIS A 496 3.36 17.78 26.03
C HIS A 496 2.63 16.44 26.08
N SER A 497 1.96 16.22 27.21
CA SER A 497 0.68 15.49 27.25
C SER A 497 -0.43 16.08 26.34
N SER A 498 -0.12 17.05 25.46
CA SER A 498 -1.07 17.73 24.57
C SER A 498 -0.96 17.33 23.10
N SER A 499 0.08 16.60 22.69
CA SER A 499 0.20 16.11 21.30
C SER A 499 -0.54 14.80 21.09
N TYR A 500 -0.81 14.05 22.14
CA TYR A 500 -1.58 12.80 22.14
C TYR A 500 -2.61 12.82 23.26
N THR A 501 -3.70 12.09 23.07
CA THR A 501 -4.84 12.04 23.99
C THR A 501 -4.83 10.79 24.85
N ARG A 502 -4.31 9.67 24.33
CA ARG A 502 -4.28 8.37 25.01
C ARG A 502 -2.99 7.60 24.73
N LEU A 503 -2.56 6.79 25.70
CA LEU A 503 -1.47 5.82 25.56
C LEU A 503 -1.96 4.46 26.06
N TYR A 504 -1.92 3.47 25.19
CA TYR A 504 -2.14 2.07 25.55
C TYR A 504 -0.82 1.32 25.58
N ARG A 505 -0.70 0.39 26.52
CA ARG A 505 0.35 -0.62 26.51
C ARG A 505 -0.30 -1.98 26.35
N LEU A 506 -0.06 -2.60 25.21
CA LEU A 506 -0.54 -3.93 24.87
C LEU A 506 0.60 -4.92 25.03
N CYS A 507 0.39 -5.96 25.82
CA CYS A 507 1.46 -6.92 26.14
C CYS A 507 1.18 -8.27 25.47
N LEU A 508 2.23 -8.95 25.04
CA LEU A 508 2.12 -10.36 24.71
C LEU A 508 1.89 -11.20 25.98
N PRO A 509 1.24 -12.38 25.88
CA PRO A 509 1.17 -13.32 26.98
C PRO A 509 2.58 -13.68 27.50
N GLN A 510 2.72 -13.94 28.80
CA GLN A 510 4.03 -14.19 29.44
C GLN A 510 4.82 -15.35 28.79
N SER A 511 4.15 -16.30 28.15
CA SER A 511 4.74 -17.39 27.37
C SER A 511 5.59 -16.92 26.18
N HIS A 512 5.46 -15.66 25.75
CA HIS A 512 6.14 -15.09 24.58
C HIS A 512 7.20 -14.02 24.93
N GLY A 513 7.68 -13.97 26.18
CA GLY A 513 8.83 -13.13 26.56
C GLY A 513 8.50 -11.67 26.91
N GLY A 514 7.23 -11.29 26.98
CA GLY A 514 6.78 -10.06 27.67
C GLY A 514 7.08 -8.72 26.98
N LYS A 515 7.43 -8.72 25.69
CA LYS A 515 7.53 -7.48 24.89
C LYS A 515 6.16 -6.81 24.72
N SER A 516 6.16 -5.51 24.52
CA SER A 516 4.92 -4.71 24.47
C SER A 516 4.83 -3.80 23.24
N ILE A 517 3.61 -3.55 22.80
CA ILE A 517 3.29 -2.44 21.90
C ILE A 517 2.80 -1.27 22.73
N ASN A 518 3.38 -0.09 22.50
CA ASN A 518 2.79 1.17 22.90
C ASN A 518 1.98 1.71 21.73
N LEU A 519 0.69 1.95 21.95
CA LEU A 519 -0.20 2.58 20.97
C LEU A 519 -0.58 3.98 21.46
N ILE A 520 -0.04 4.99 20.77
CA ILE A 520 -0.18 6.41 21.07
C ILE A 520 -1.27 6.99 20.17
N VAL A 521 -2.35 7.49 20.78
CA VAL A 521 -3.45 8.13 20.05
C VAL A 521 -3.21 9.63 19.96
N SER A 522 -2.85 10.11 18.77
CA SER A 522 -2.55 11.52 18.51
C SER A 522 -3.77 12.42 18.72
N LYS A 523 -3.53 13.69 19.08
CA LYS A 523 -4.55 14.75 19.13
C LYS A 523 -4.98 15.21 17.73
N GLY A 524 -4.17 14.91 16.71
CA GLY A 524 -4.47 15.17 15.30
C GLY A 524 -3.86 14.06 14.44
N LYS A 525 -3.13 14.43 13.38
CA LYS A 525 -2.37 13.49 12.56
C LYS A 525 -1.37 12.67 13.37
N SER A 526 -1.17 11.41 12.97
CA SER A 526 -0.31 10.45 13.68
C SER A 526 1.16 10.89 13.80
N ILE A 527 1.65 11.76 12.91
CA ILE A 527 3.02 12.31 12.97
C ILE A 527 3.20 13.40 14.03
N LEU A 528 2.12 14.06 14.48
CA LEU A 528 2.20 15.24 15.35
C LEU A 528 2.98 14.99 16.66
N PRO A 529 2.78 13.87 17.39
CA PRO A 529 3.56 13.59 18.60
C PRO A 529 5.05 13.38 18.31
N ILE A 530 5.38 12.81 17.14
CA ILE A 530 6.75 12.50 16.73
C ILE A 530 7.55 13.79 16.53
N LEU A 531 6.95 14.83 15.93
CA LEU A 531 7.59 16.14 15.77
C LEU A 531 7.87 16.87 17.09
N CYS A 532 7.29 16.39 18.20
CA CYS A 532 7.42 16.98 19.53
C CYS A 532 8.44 16.26 20.43
N PHE A 533 9.15 15.24 19.95
CA PHE A 533 10.11 14.51 20.77
C PHE A 533 11.21 15.39 21.37
N HIS A 534 11.75 14.96 22.51
CA HIS A 534 12.79 15.67 23.26
C HIS A 534 14.11 15.82 22.50
N SER A 535 14.33 15.06 21.42
CA SER A 535 15.52 15.16 20.58
C SER A 535 15.34 14.46 19.23
N THR A 536 16.16 14.84 18.24
CA THR A 536 15.93 14.49 16.83
C THR A 536 16.14 13.04 16.45
N GLN A 537 16.95 12.27 17.19
CA GLN A 537 17.21 10.86 16.88
C GLN A 537 15.97 9.97 16.98
N VAL A 538 15.00 10.34 17.80
CA VAL A 538 13.73 9.62 17.95
C VAL A 538 12.58 10.24 17.16
N MET A 539 12.85 11.25 16.33
CA MET A 539 11.84 11.86 15.45
C MET A 539 11.66 11.12 14.12
N ASN A 540 12.42 10.06 13.90
CA ASN A 540 12.37 9.24 12.69
C ASN A 540 11.20 8.25 12.77
N TYR A 541 10.56 7.95 11.65
CA TYR A 541 9.40 7.08 11.64
C TYR A 541 9.29 6.26 10.36
N LEU A 542 8.61 5.13 10.47
CA LEU A 542 8.21 4.28 9.36
C LEU A 542 6.73 4.52 9.09
N SER A 543 6.40 4.88 7.87
CA SER A 543 5.02 4.98 7.34
C SER A 543 4.79 3.88 6.31
N HIS A 544 3.59 3.78 5.75
CA HIS A 544 3.29 2.79 4.71
C HIS A 544 4.16 2.96 3.45
N HIS A 545 4.67 4.17 3.21
CA HIS A 545 5.41 4.53 2.00
C HIS A 545 6.92 4.39 2.16
N GLY A 546 7.42 4.31 3.38
CA GLY A 546 8.84 4.18 3.62
C GLY A 546 9.28 4.66 4.99
N LEU A 547 10.58 4.51 5.21
CA LEU A 547 11.29 5.09 6.33
C LEU A 547 11.52 6.58 6.05
N VAL A 548 11.17 7.41 7.04
CA VAL A 548 11.32 8.86 7.00
C VAL A 548 12.28 9.28 8.09
N ILE A 549 13.38 9.92 7.67
CA ILE A 549 14.42 10.43 8.56
C ILE A 549 14.40 11.95 8.48
N LEU A 550 13.97 12.60 9.56
CA LEU A 550 13.78 14.05 9.57
C LEU A 550 15.11 14.81 9.66
N TYR A 551 16.16 14.20 10.20
CA TYR A 551 17.48 14.83 10.36
C TYR A 551 18.57 13.85 9.93
N PRO A 552 18.69 13.54 8.63
CA PRO A 552 19.59 12.49 8.13
C PRO A 552 21.06 12.78 8.44
N ASP A 553 21.54 14.01 8.20
CA ASP A 553 22.94 14.43 8.46
C ASP A 553 23.41 14.11 9.89
N THR A 554 22.49 14.19 10.87
CA THR A 554 22.82 13.90 12.27
C THR A 554 22.44 12.47 12.67
N THR A 555 21.30 11.96 12.22
CA THR A 555 20.79 10.62 12.60
C THR A 555 21.70 9.53 12.08
N LEU A 556 22.17 9.63 10.83
CA LEU A 556 23.06 8.66 10.20
C LEU A 556 24.48 8.66 10.81
N ASN A 557 24.82 9.66 11.61
CA ASN A 557 26.12 9.84 12.27
C ASN A 557 26.04 9.69 13.80
N HIS A 558 25.00 9.04 14.33
CA HIS A 558 24.74 8.88 15.77
C HIS A 558 24.74 10.20 16.57
N ILE A 559 24.30 11.30 15.94
CA ILE A 559 24.17 12.61 16.57
C ILE A 559 22.69 12.94 16.80
N GLY A 560 22.34 13.24 18.04
CA GLY A 560 21.03 13.76 18.42
C GLY A 560 21.07 15.26 18.69
N ILE A 561 20.10 16.01 18.18
CA ILE A 561 19.94 17.43 18.53
C ILE A 561 18.89 17.52 19.62
N SER A 562 19.26 18.17 20.73
CA SER A 562 18.35 18.35 21.86
C SER A 562 17.26 19.37 21.54
N ASN A 563 16.00 18.98 21.69
CA ASN A 563 14.83 19.85 21.52
C ASN A 563 14.47 20.49 22.88
N THR A 564 15.28 21.45 23.33
CA THR A 564 15.09 22.15 24.61
C THR A 564 15.41 23.64 24.50
N PRO A 565 14.66 24.54 25.17
CA PRO A 565 14.96 25.97 25.19
C PRO A 565 16.25 26.30 25.98
N GLY A 566 16.65 25.41 26.89
CA GLY A 566 17.78 25.59 27.79
C GLY A 566 18.87 24.55 27.54
N ASN A 567 19.43 24.04 28.61
CA ASN A 567 20.32 22.88 28.58
C ASN A 567 19.52 21.58 28.72
N ILE A 568 20.16 20.43 28.46
CA ILE A 568 19.58 19.11 28.75
C ILE A 568 19.19 19.00 30.23
N SER A 569 19.95 19.58 31.16
CA SER A 569 19.62 19.63 32.59
C SER A 569 18.31 20.36 32.90
N ASP A 570 17.84 21.21 32.00
CA ASP A 570 16.61 21.99 32.15
C ASP A 570 15.39 21.25 31.60
N MET A 571 15.60 20.14 30.89
CA MET A 571 14.52 19.26 30.44
C MET A 571 13.85 18.59 31.64
N ALA A 572 12.63 18.08 31.45
CA ALA A 572 12.00 17.27 32.49
C ALA A 572 12.77 15.96 32.75
N PRO A 573 12.65 15.38 33.97
CA PRO A 573 13.39 14.18 34.36
C PRO A 573 13.26 13.00 33.37
N LEU A 574 12.08 12.80 32.78
CA LEU A 574 11.84 11.72 31.82
C LEU A 574 12.48 11.99 30.46
N ALA A 575 12.42 13.22 29.96
CA ALA A 575 13.16 13.62 28.76
C ALA A 575 14.68 13.47 28.97
N GLN A 576 15.20 13.86 30.14
CA GLN A 576 16.60 13.61 30.49
C GLN A 576 16.94 12.12 30.55
N ALA A 577 16.04 11.29 31.08
CA ALA A 577 16.22 9.84 31.09
C ALA A 577 16.23 9.26 29.66
N GLY A 578 15.39 9.79 28.77
CA GLY A 578 15.41 9.49 27.34
C GLY A 578 16.76 9.82 26.71
N ILE A 579 17.29 11.03 26.94
CA ILE A 579 18.64 11.42 26.49
C ILE A 579 19.71 10.44 27.00
N ARG A 580 19.76 10.21 28.32
CA ARG A 580 20.74 9.29 28.94
C ARG A 580 20.65 7.86 28.40
N LYS A 581 19.43 7.36 28.14
CA LYS A 581 19.20 6.05 27.53
C LYS A 581 19.90 5.93 26.17
N TYR A 582 19.86 6.97 25.34
CA TYR A 582 20.51 6.94 24.03
C TYR A 582 22.01 7.27 24.10
N GLU A 583 22.46 8.09 25.05
CA GLU A 583 23.91 8.26 25.33
C GLU A 583 24.58 6.92 25.67
N GLN A 584 23.93 6.11 26.51
CA GLN A 584 24.38 4.75 26.83
C GLN A 584 24.37 3.79 25.63
N ARG A 585 23.61 4.12 24.58
CA ARG A 585 23.55 3.39 23.31
C ARG A 585 24.51 3.96 22.25
N GLY A 586 25.44 4.84 22.65
CA GLY A 586 26.47 5.39 21.77
C GLY A 586 26.10 6.69 21.05
N TRP A 587 24.95 7.30 21.37
CA TRP A 587 24.56 8.57 20.76
C TRP A 587 25.26 9.76 21.39
N THR A 588 25.68 10.72 20.56
CA THR A 588 26.23 12.00 21.01
C THR A 588 25.19 13.11 20.86
N PHE A 589 24.88 13.81 21.94
CA PHE A 589 23.95 14.94 21.90
C PHE A 589 24.68 16.26 21.68
N LYS A 590 24.22 17.03 20.70
CA LYS A 590 24.78 18.34 20.35
C LYS A 590 23.68 19.39 20.25
N TYR A 591 24.06 20.64 20.50
CA TYR A 591 23.26 21.80 20.13
C TYR A 591 23.62 22.26 18.71
N SER A 592 22.71 22.98 18.04
CA SER A 592 22.93 23.44 16.67
C SER A 592 24.26 24.20 16.46
N ARG A 593 24.68 25.02 17.44
CA ARG A 593 25.97 25.76 17.37
C ARG A 593 27.22 24.87 17.39
N GLN A 594 27.11 23.62 17.83
CA GLN A 594 28.23 22.67 17.92
C GLN A 594 28.36 21.80 16.66
N LEU A 595 27.43 21.94 15.72
CA LEU A 595 27.52 21.31 14.40
C LEU A 595 28.31 22.23 13.47
N ALA A 596 29.13 21.65 12.59
CA ALA A 596 29.94 22.40 11.66
C ALA A 596 29.80 21.79 10.26
N PRO A 597 29.61 22.61 9.20
CA PRO A 597 29.42 24.07 9.24
C PRO A 597 28.07 24.45 9.90
N HIS A 598 27.87 25.66 10.42
CA HIS A 598 26.55 26.07 10.93
C HIS A 598 26.17 27.49 10.57
N LYS A 599 25.00 27.65 9.94
CA LYS A 599 24.40 28.95 9.61
C LYS A 599 22.96 28.97 10.13
N CYS A 600 22.69 29.86 11.10
CA CYS A 600 21.36 29.97 11.70
C CYS A 600 20.30 30.29 10.64
N SER A 601 19.14 29.63 10.74
CA SER A 601 18.00 29.72 9.81
C SER A 601 18.26 29.26 8.38
N LEU A 602 19.44 28.70 8.08
CA LEU A 602 19.78 28.17 6.77
C LEU A 602 19.97 26.66 6.79
N HIS A 603 20.67 26.12 7.79
CA HIS A 603 20.91 24.69 7.86
C HIS A 603 19.70 23.95 8.50
N PRO A 604 19.27 22.81 7.96
CA PRO A 604 18.10 22.06 8.45
C PRO A 604 18.17 21.59 9.91
N TYR A 605 19.37 21.32 10.44
CA TYR A 605 19.60 21.00 11.86
C TYR A 605 19.64 22.24 12.78
N CYS A 606 19.45 23.43 12.24
CA CYS A 606 19.33 24.63 13.04
C CYS A 606 17.97 24.69 13.74
N ALA A 607 17.97 24.90 15.06
CA ALA A 607 16.73 25.17 15.80
C ALA A 607 15.98 26.43 15.34
N GLN A 608 16.60 27.28 14.52
CA GLN A 608 15.95 28.45 13.94
C GLN A 608 15.38 28.24 12.53
N PHE A 609 15.68 27.11 11.92
CA PHE A 609 15.12 26.75 10.63
C PHE A 609 13.68 26.21 10.82
N LEU A 610 12.75 26.70 10.00
CA LEU A 610 11.39 26.15 9.94
C LEU A 610 11.42 24.93 9.04
N ARG A 611 11.26 23.74 9.63
CA ARG A 611 11.22 22.49 8.91
C ARG A 611 9.82 22.19 8.39
N SER A 612 9.77 21.42 7.31
CA SER A 612 8.56 20.80 6.77
C SER A 612 8.83 19.32 6.51
N ILE A 613 7.82 18.47 6.67
CA ILE A 613 7.95 17.04 6.36
C ILE A 613 8.18 16.80 4.86
N HIS A 614 7.92 17.82 4.05
CA HIS A 614 8.10 17.84 2.60
C HIS A 614 9.32 18.67 2.16
N ASP A 615 10.16 19.13 3.10
CA ASP A 615 11.39 19.84 2.73
C ASP A 615 12.47 18.89 2.19
N HIS A 616 13.37 19.43 1.37
CA HIS A 616 14.45 18.67 0.73
C HIS A 616 15.47 18.08 1.72
N ALA A 617 15.39 18.46 3.00
CA ALA A 617 16.29 17.97 4.04
C ALA A 617 15.71 16.77 4.81
N VAL A 618 14.52 16.29 4.43
CA VAL A 618 13.97 15.01 4.88
C VAL A 618 14.44 13.92 3.93
N LEU A 619 14.99 12.85 4.49
CA LEU A 619 15.35 11.66 3.73
C LEU A 619 14.17 10.67 3.76
N HIS A 620 13.74 10.27 2.56
CA HIS A 620 12.72 9.23 2.37
C HIS A 620 13.35 7.99 1.74
N VAL A 621 13.28 6.86 2.43
CA VAL A 621 13.69 5.56 1.90
C VAL A 621 12.43 4.72 1.67
N PRO A 622 12.05 4.45 0.40
CA PRO A 622 10.77 3.84 0.10
C PRO A 622 10.69 2.38 0.59
N THR A 623 9.48 1.88 0.84
CA THR A 623 9.25 0.43 0.97
C THR A 623 9.38 -0.26 -0.38
N LEU A 624 9.41 -1.60 -0.38
CA LEU A 624 9.60 -2.40 -1.59
C LEU A 624 8.62 -2.02 -2.71
N TYR A 625 7.34 -1.80 -2.35
CA TYR A 625 6.34 -1.36 -3.30
C TYR A 625 6.68 -0.01 -3.93
N TYR A 626 6.99 0.99 -3.10
CA TYR A 626 7.23 2.36 -3.53
C TYR A 626 8.62 2.55 -4.16
N ALA A 627 9.56 1.63 -3.96
CA ALA A 627 10.89 1.68 -4.57
C ALA A 627 10.83 1.54 -6.09
N LEU A 628 9.79 0.87 -6.60
CA LEU A 628 9.54 0.61 -8.01
C LEU A 628 8.49 1.55 -8.64
N GLN A 629 7.89 2.45 -7.86
CA GLN A 629 6.85 3.37 -8.36
C GLN A 629 7.45 4.67 -8.91
N ASP A 630 6.68 5.33 -9.78
CA ASP A 630 6.95 6.71 -10.19
C ASP A 630 6.92 7.68 -9.00
N GLU A 631 7.78 8.69 -9.03
CA GLU A 631 7.94 9.65 -7.92
C GLU A 631 6.65 10.43 -7.62
N THR A 632 5.74 10.58 -8.59
CA THR A 632 4.40 11.16 -8.39
C THR A 632 3.55 10.34 -7.42
N ILE A 633 3.52 9.02 -7.60
CA ILE A 633 2.80 8.07 -6.74
C ILE A 633 3.41 8.08 -5.33
N VAL A 634 4.74 8.11 -5.27
CA VAL A 634 5.45 8.20 -3.98
C VAL A 634 5.13 9.52 -3.27
N GLN A 635 5.10 10.64 -4.00
CA GLN A 635 4.79 11.95 -3.44
C GLN A 635 3.35 12.03 -2.94
N GLU A 636 2.37 11.53 -3.69
CA GLU A 636 0.97 11.44 -3.24
C GLU A 636 0.85 10.62 -1.95
N ALA A 637 1.58 9.50 -1.87
CA ALA A 637 1.62 8.68 -0.67
C ALA A 637 2.24 9.41 0.54
N ARG A 638 3.27 10.23 0.34
CA ARG A 638 3.85 11.09 1.40
C ARG A 638 2.87 12.17 1.86
N MET A 639 2.12 12.79 0.95
CA MET A 639 1.13 13.83 1.27
C MET A 639 -0.01 13.31 2.16
N LYS A 640 -0.25 12.00 2.22
CA LYS A 640 -1.24 11.40 3.13
C LYS A 640 -0.82 11.49 4.61
N ASP A 641 0.47 11.60 4.91
CA ASP A 641 0.94 11.72 6.29
C ASP A 641 0.53 13.07 6.90
N ALA A 642 0.63 14.15 6.11
CA ALA A 642 -0.01 15.45 6.33
C ALA A 642 0.13 16.33 5.09
N MET A 643 -0.85 17.20 4.84
CA MET A 643 -0.74 18.22 3.78
C MET A 643 0.22 19.34 4.19
N LEU A 644 0.17 19.74 5.47
CA LEU A 644 1.03 20.74 6.10
C LEU A 644 1.59 20.18 7.40
N GLY A 645 2.82 19.68 7.40
CA GLY A 645 3.53 19.25 8.60
C GLY A 645 4.78 20.09 8.83
N ASN A 646 4.66 21.20 9.57
CA ASN A 646 5.76 22.13 9.83
C ASN A 646 6.18 22.07 11.30
N TRP A 647 7.47 22.19 11.59
CA TRP A 647 7.94 22.27 12.97
C TRP A 647 9.22 23.08 13.10
N ARG A 648 9.51 23.45 14.34
CA ARG A 648 10.75 24.13 14.73
C ARG A 648 11.24 23.52 16.04
N LEU A 649 12.52 23.16 16.10
CA LEU A 649 13.12 22.73 17.35
C LEU A 649 13.23 23.91 18.32
N ALA A 650 13.12 23.62 19.60
CA ALA A 650 13.53 24.54 20.65
C ALA A 650 15.06 24.66 20.72
N GLY A 651 15.53 25.69 21.41
CA GLY A 651 16.97 25.92 21.60
C GLY A 651 17.55 26.94 20.64
N GLY A 652 16.74 27.89 20.17
CA GLY A 652 17.23 29.06 19.43
C GLY A 652 18.33 29.83 20.18
N LYS A 653 18.34 29.81 21.53
CA LYS A 653 19.44 30.33 22.37
C LYS A 653 20.76 29.56 22.24
N ASN A 654 20.71 28.31 21.81
CA ASN A 654 21.88 27.46 21.56
C ASN A 654 22.32 27.49 20.08
N CYS A 655 21.88 28.48 19.30
CA CYS A 655 22.37 28.80 17.95
C CYS A 655 23.51 29.83 18.00
N LEU A 656 24.24 30.02 16.90
CA LEU A 656 25.27 31.07 16.80
C LEU A 656 24.70 32.49 16.91
N LYS A 657 23.49 32.73 16.39
CA LYS A 657 22.74 33.98 16.56
C LYS A 657 21.65 33.75 17.58
N THR A 658 21.80 34.21 18.82
CA THR A 658 20.77 34.01 19.85
C THR A 658 19.47 34.75 19.48
N SER A 659 18.31 34.15 19.77
CA SER A 659 17.02 34.80 19.54
C SER A 659 16.04 34.46 20.67
N SER A 660 15.40 35.49 21.23
CA SER A 660 14.40 35.37 22.31
C SER A 660 13.05 34.88 21.79
N ALA A 661 12.64 35.31 20.60
CA ALA A 661 11.36 34.95 19.96
C ALA A 661 11.30 33.50 19.43
N SER A 662 12.42 32.76 19.45
CA SER A 662 12.56 31.43 18.84
C SER A 662 12.95 30.31 19.78
N ASN A 663 12.92 30.57 21.09
CA ASN A 663 13.45 29.58 22.02
C ASN A 663 12.46 28.44 22.32
N HIS A 664 11.18 28.64 21.98
CA HIS A 664 10.12 27.65 22.12
C HIS A 664 9.96 26.90 20.80
N GLY A 665 10.20 25.59 20.84
CA GLY A 665 9.90 24.70 19.71
C GLY A 665 8.40 24.49 19.60
N TYR A 666 7.93 24.16 18.40
CA TYR A 666 6.53 23.83 18.14
C TYR A 666 6.41 22.90 16.92
N ALA A 667 5.28 22.21 16.84
CA ALA A 667 4.83 21.49 15.65
C ALA A 667 3.44 22.00 15.24
N TYR A 668 3.20 22.07 13.94
CA TYR A 668 1.93 22.40 13.32
C TYR A 668 1.64 21.35 12.25
N VAL A 669 0.55 20.60 12.42
CA VAL A 669 0.15 19.55 11.48
C VAL A 669 -1.32 19.68 11.14
N ASP A 670 -1.63 19.99 9.87
CA ASP A 670 -2.99 20.06 9.31
C ASP A 670 -4.02 20.81 10.18
N GLY A 671 -3.61 21.94 10.76
CA GLY A 671 -4.48 22.78 11.61
C GLY A 671 -4.25 22.63 13.11
N GLU A 672 -3.60 21.55 13.54
CA GLU A 672 -3.27 21.31 14.95
C GLU A 672 -1.89 21.85 15.30
N LYS A 673 -1.82 22.82 16.22
CA LYS A 673 -0.56 23.37 16.75
C LYS A 673 -0.30 22.87 18.17
N VAL A 674 0.91 22.37 18.39
CA VAL A 674 1.39 21.95 19.71
C VAL A 674 2.77 22.55 19.96
N ASP A 675 2.95 23.20 21.10
CA ASP A 675 4.29 23.59 21.53
C ASP A 675 5.11 22.32 21.79
N ALA A 676 6.35 22.27 21.32
CA ALA A 676 7.24 21.11 21.49
C ALA A 676 8.13 21.25 22.73
N THR A 677 8.16 22.44 23.34
CA THR A 677 8.76 22.67 24.66
C THR A 677 7.88 23.56 25.52
N GLY A 678 7.31 23.01 26.60
CA GLY A 678 6.32 23.66 27.45
C GLY A 678 6.76 25.05 27.90
N GLY A 679 5.90 26.04 27.71
CA GLY A 679 6.11 27.36 28.28
C GLY A 679 6.05 27.27 29.80
N LYS A 680 7.20 27.17 30.47
CA LYS A 680 7.33 27.89 31.73
C LYS A 680 7.51 29.36 31.36
N THR A 681 6.39 30.06 31.14
CA THR A 681 6.35 31.49 31.47
C THR A 681 6.70 31.57 32.95
N LYS A 682 7.96 31.91 33.24
CA LYS A 682 8.28 32.59 34.48
C LYS A 682 7.86 34.03 34.33
#